data_AF-D7FUW3-F1
#
_entry.id   AF-D7FUW3-F1
#
_cell.length_a   1.000
_cell.length_b   1.000
_cell.length_c   1.000
_cell.angle_alpha   90.00
_cell.angle_beta   90.00
_cell.angle_gamma   90.00
#
_symmetry.space_group_name_H-M   'P 1'
#
loop_
_entity.id
_entity.type
_entity.pdbx_description
1 polymer ?
#
loop_
_entity_poly.entity_id
_entity_poly.type
_entity_poly.pdbx_seq_one_letter_code
_entity_poly.pdbx_strand_id
1 'polypeptide(L)'
;MAAEPQQQQLSGFGEQLDGEGGAQGEQGWNREEEEEEDAYEDPEEMIREFGRHPMMDRVQEALYNQLLQTYERVSEELRDKDADVKKLRKRREFVGVELYAMQQQLAKLQVALEQTHADFNGLGEGRARAELDADAAKQRYFELKGVGDALSKRLIKNESELNSLQDTLRQVELYNEEMKDEILVTRRATYKAEEAVSNLEKDKGRQDLLIDGLMDQVKRLQGQVAVAEAQIGMSQGQTGEADGMLRETAHEMSLIAFEKKQLLQQWKGALVGLARRDEALTAASNALKEAQSAARDYDIEIEGLKRETLKAQEEHEGLIAVRDRLESGRAFVEEQLAKTKEERDSLAERYAMLQRSLAQSEEDEEKLDAMGTQLRSQVDMLSNQAQALTRERQKLEAEAAKRRSQQSTTNKAVKNLVRQARAVVEQLHEIEMEEANLQNEEARVRVDSLNTEAHNLQLKETLRRSEEELNSKDRLIEKYQTEIRQRGDEIEKKMYSVDRLNRQYEKLREAVEEPENVGPLESSVKSLQKEIAALGEENARMKHEWLADQTKLVSSAMETEQLAEKNGELRARCSIVGQRKARLLQSMTSDLAESKRLRSAIEGMHMDMGRLNDLIGKSGRRAHELDDATRALEREFVQELRDLEAESVALEGRIRSVKDLKAETLEQILEAERQVMLWEKKTQLERETQAALDPGVGKSEVRTMEREIHRMRIRLEGLKREQERMIQEMERAIAKREQIAVRHKGKSEAAAGRSTKARRGMLASGNGAAGSGLGDLTTTALKKKVVSLQRQLNASAEETLRYTRAAEDRRNEVGALSSSLQEQAARADETARRGEELRSSINSSLYEKQRLAEVTAVKQRLADNLRGVAKGVMKPVPAHDAMKVEQALLTSEIRLGAVRDVIESMAEKFPHLRDVLGRLSRLSEDATD
;
A
#
# COMPACT_ATOMS: atom_id res chain seq x y z
N MET A 1 47.25 53.01 -17.59
CA MET A 1 48.13 53.14 -16.41
C MET A 1 48.52 51.72 -16.03
N ALA A 2 49.75 51.26 -16.29
CA ALA A 2 51.03 51.70 -15.72
C ALA A 2 51.22 51.13 -14.30
N ALA A 3 52.35 50.51 -13.92
CA ALA A 3 53.56 50.19 -14.68
C ALA A 3 54.33 48.99 -14.05
N GLU A 4 55.39 48.56 -14.73
CA GLU A 4 56.39 47.55 -14.33
C GLU A 4 57.28 47.95 -13.13
N PRO A 5 58.07 47.00 -12.57
CA PRO A 5 58.87 47.20 -11.35
C PRO A 5 60.31 47.66 -11.59
N GLN A 6 60.92 48.28 -10.56
CA GLN A 6 62.35 48.57 -10.40
C GLN A 6 62.64 48.60 -8.86
N GLN A 7 63.71 48.06 -8.26
CA GLN A 7 65.16 48.03 -8.56
C GLN A 7 65.83 49.42 -8.71
N GLN A 8 66.59 49.82 -7.69
CA GLN A 8 67.98 50.35 -7.70
C GLN A 8 68.30 50.96 -6.32
N GLN A 9 69.39 50.58 -5.62
CA GLN A 9 70.83 50.83 -5.85
C GLN A 9 71.29 52.28 -5.59
N LEU A 10 72.30 52.40 -4.71
CA LEU A 10 73.49 53.25 -4.83
C LEU A 10 74.62 52.46 -4.12
N SER A 11 75.63 51.88 -4.81
CA SER A 11 76.81 52.49 -5.48
C SER A 11 77.89 52.96 -4.47
N GLY A 12 79.20 52.71 -4.63
CA GLY A 12 79.98 52.00 -5.67
C GLY A 12 81.32 51.50 -5.08
N PHE A 13 82.44 51.28 -5.80
CA PHE A 13 82.78 51.57 -7.20
C PHE A 13 84.10 50.82 -7.59
N GLY A 14 84.35 50.54 -8.89
CA GLY A 14 85.61 49.99 -9.46
C GLY A 14 85.74 48.45 -9.41
N GLU A 15 86.04 47.66 -10.45
CA GLU A 15 86.99 47.76 -11.60
C GLU A 15 88.48 47.82 -11.15
N GLN A 16 89.46 47.11 -11.76
CA GLN A 16 89.48 46.37 -13.04
C GLN A 16 90.56 45.24 -13.08
N LEU A 17 90.63 44.58 -14.23
CA LEU A 17 91.44 43.44 -14.72
C LEU A 17 92.97 43.34 -14.42
N ASP A 18 93.45 42.09 -14.57
CA ASP A 18 94.75 41.60 -15.06
C ASP A 18 96.09 41.99 -14.39
N GLY A 19 97.06 41.07 -14.51
CA GLY A 19 98.49 41.43 -14.48
C GLY A 19 99.40 40.53 -13.63
N GLU A 20 100.36 39.88 -14.29
CA GLU A 20 101.56 39.32 -13.66
C GLU A 20 102.52 40.45 -13.19
N GLY A 21 103.54 40.09 -12.41
CA GLY A 21 104.80 40.86 -12.36
C GLY A 21 105.07 41.62 -11.05
N GLY A 22 105.88 41.00 -10.18
CA GLY A 22 106.27 41.53 -8.87
C GLY A 22 107.31 42.67 -8.87
N ALA A 23 107.82 42.96 -7.67
CA ALA A 23 108.99 43.82 -7.47
C ALA A 23 109.72 43.49 -6.15
N GLN A 24 111.04 43.27 -6.25
CA GLN A 24 112.11 43.70 -5.33
C GLN A 24 112.07 43.20 -3.87
N GLY A 25 113.15 42.71 -3.26
CA GLY A 25 114.56 42.49 -3.66
C GLY A 25 115.26 41.68 -2.54
N GLU A 26 116.57 41.43 -2.48
CA GLU A 26 117.72 41.69 -3.35
C GLU A 26 118.78 40.59 -3.10
N GLN A 27 119.60 40.30 -4.11
CA GLN A 27 121.05 39.94 -4.08
C GLN A 27 121.62 39.35 -2.76
N GLY A 28 122.20 38.15 -2.67
CA GLY A 28 122.76 37.26 -3.71
C GLY A 28 124.28 37.44 -3.86
N TRP A 29 125.07 36.46 -3.39
CA TRP A 29 126.48 36.27 -3.77
C TRP A 29 126.78 34.77 -3.90
N ASN A 30 127.59 34.46 -4.91
CA ASN A 30 128.00 33.12 -5.31
C ASN A 30 129.53 33.00 -5.15
N ARG A 31 130.07 31.77 -5.02
CA ARG A 31 131.35 31.28 -5.58
C ARG A 31 132.06 30.27 -4.67
N GLU A 32 132.49 29.17 -5.29
CA GLU A 32 133.46 28.19 -4.81
C GLU A 32 134.90 28.68 -5.05
N GLU A 33 135.83 28.37 -4.16
CA GLU A 33 137.23 28.03 -4.48
C GLU A 33 137.91 27.40 -3.25
N GLU A 34 139.01 26.68 -3.47
CA GLU A 34 139.61 25.70 -2.55
C GLU A 34 140.67 26.30 -1.59
N GLU A 35 141.08 25.46 -0.61
CA GLU A 35 142.41 25.34 0.02
C GLU A 35 142.48 25.37 1.58
N GLU A 36 142.90 24.20 2.10
CA GLU A 36 143.79 23.89 3.23
C GLU A 36 143.52 24.29 4.71
N GLU A 37 143.59 23.24 5.54
CA GLU A 37 144.03 23.13 6.95
C GLU A 37 143.53 24.12 8.02
N ASP A 38 142.64 23.65 8.90
CA ASP A 38 143.10 23.20 10.23
C ASP A 38 142.14 22.16 10.85
N ALA A 39 142.66 21.22 11.65
CA ALA A 39 141.92 20.05 12.11
C ALA A 39 141.03 20.29 13.34
N TYR A 40 139.91 19.56 13.47
CA TYR A 40 139.50 18.76 14.67
C TYR A 40 138.07 18.17 14.51
N GLU A 41 138.00 16.88 14.12
CA GLU A 41 136.96 15.85 14.38
C GLU A 41 135.44 16.14 14.14
N ASP A 42 134.85 15.38 13.21
CA ASP A 42 133.42 15.40 12.84
C ASP A 42 132.54 14.54 13.79
N PRO A 43 131.45 15.09 14.37
CA PRO A 43 130.54 14.34 15.24
C PRO A 43 129.67 13.26 14.55
N GLU A 44 129.56 13.22 13.21
CA GLU A 44 128.65 12.27 12.54
C GLU A 44 129.13 10.80 12.55
N GLU A 45 130.44 10.53 12.56
CA GLU A 45 130.95 9.15 12.60
C GLU A 45 130.77 8.50 13.98
N MET A 46 130.94 9.25 15.08
CA MET A 46 130.67 8.76 16.45
C MET A 46 129.22 8.29 16.63
N ILE A 47 128.25 8.91 15.96
CA ILE A 47 126.83 8.55 16.07
C ILE A 47 126.54 7.20 15.38
N ARG A 48 127.24 6.87 14.28
CA ARG A 48 127.06 5.58 13.58
C ARG A 48 127.63 4.40 14.36
N GLU A 49 128.75 4.59 15.07
CA GLU A 49 129.33 3.53 15.90
C GLU A 49 128.51 3.30 17.19
N PHE A 50 127.98 4.35 17.81
CA PHE A 50 127.08 4.22 18.96
C PHE A 50 125.78 3.46 18.62
N GLY A 51 125.29 3.62 17.39
CA GLY A 51 124.06 2.98 16.89
C GLY A 51 124.14 1.46 16.67
N ARG A 52 125.33 0.84 16.74
CA ARG A 52 125.54 -0.61 16.55
C ARG A 52 125.87 -1.37 17.84
N HIS A 53 125.74 -0.73 19.00
CA HIS A 53 126.03 -1.35 20.29
C HIS A 53 124.81 -2.16 20.84
N PRO A 54 124.96 -3.44 21.25
CA PRO A 54 123.84 -4.32 21.68
C PRO A 54 122.99 -3.86 22.88
N MET A 55 123.31 -2.75 23.53
CA MET A 55 122.43 -2.11 24.53
C MET A 55 121.42 -1.12 23.93
N MET A 56 121.59 -0.71 22.66
CA MET A 56 120.68 0.22 21.97
C MET A 56 119.50 -0.50 21.28
N ASP A 57 119.56 -1.82 21.09
CA ASP A 57 118.49 -2.60 20.48
C ASP A 57 117.17 -2.44 21.25
N ARG A 58 117.21 -2.51 22.59
CA ARG A 58 116.05 -2.25 23.47
C ARG A 58 115.43 -0.87 23.28
N VAL A 59 116.24 0.13 22.94
CA VAL A 59 115.81 1.52 22.70
C VAL A 59 115.17 1.65 21.31
N GLN A 60 115.71 0.97 20.30
CA GLN A 60 115.18 0.94 18.93
C GLN A 60 113.88 0.11 18.84
N GLU A 61 113.82 -1.03 19.53
CA GLU A 61 112.63 -1.88 19.63
C GLU A 61 111.48 -1.17 20.36
N ALA A 62 111.76 -0.43 21.43
CA ALA A 62 110.76 0.41 22.10
C ALA A 62 110.18 1.49 21.17
N LEU A 63 111.01 2.13 20.34
CA LEU A 63 110.58 3.14 19.37
C LEU A 63 109.74 2.54 18.23
N TYR A 64 110.12 1.35 17.74
CA TYR A 64 109.38 0.63 16.70
C TYR A 64 107.99 0.19 17.19
N ASN A 65 107.93 -0.41 18.38
CA ASN A 65 106.66 -0.84 19.00
C ASN A 65 105.74 0.35 19.29
N GLN A 66 106.28 1.51 19.69
CA GLN A 66 105.52 2.74 19.86
C GLN A 66 104.83 3.16 18.54
N LEU A 67 105.57 3.16 17.43
CA LEU A 67 105.03 3.52 16.11
C LEU A 67 103.96 2.53 15.64
N LEU A 68 104.21 1.23 15.79
CA LEU A 68 103.27 0.17 15.40
C LEU A 68 101.93 0.28 16.16
N GLN A 69 101.97 0.44 17.49
CA GLN A 69 100.77 0.63 18.31
C GLN A 69 100.00 1.91 17.94
N THR A 70 100.69 2.99 17.55
CA THR A 70 99.99 4.20 17.07
C THR A 70 99.31 4.00 15.72
N TYR A 71 99.91 3.22 14.82
CA TYR A 71 99.32 2.88 13.53
C TYR A 71 98.10 1.96 13.68
N GLU A 72 98.23 0.90 14.48
CA GLU A 72 97.15 -0.05 14.75
C GLU A 72 95.93 0.67 15.35
N ARG A 73 96.12 1.46 16.42
CA ARG A 73 95.02 2.23 17.05
C ARG A 73 94.34 3.19 16.06
N VAL A 74 95.10 3.91 15.24
CA VAL A 74 94.50 4.83 14.24
C VAL A 74 93.76 4.06 13.14
N SER A 75 94.22 2.86 12.78
CA SER A 75 93.53 2.00 11.82
C SER A 75 92.22 1.42 12.38
N GLU A 76 92.15 1.14 13.69
CA GLU A 76 90.94 0.72 14.39
C GLU A 76 89.95 1.89 14.55
N GLU A 77 90.43 3.05 15.02
CA GLU A 77 89.64 4.28 15.09
C GLU A 77 89.01 4.62 13.71
N LEU A 78 89.76 4.45 12.61
CA LEU A 78 89.24 4.66 11.25
C LEU A 78 88.15 3.65 10.86
N ARG A 79 88.34 2.36 11.16
CA ARG A 79 87.36 1.30 10.87
C ARG A 79 86.05 1.50 11.63
N ASP A 80 86.12 1.91 12.89
CA ASP A 80 84.94 2.20 13.71
C ASP A 80 84.17 3.42 13.17
N LYS A 81 84.88 4.49 12.79
CA LYS A 81 84.26 5.67 12.16
C LYS A 81 83.59 5.33 10.83
N ASP A 82 84.22 4.52 9.99
CA ASP A 82 83.62 4.04 8.73
C ASP A 82 82.38 3.16 8.97
N ALA A 83 82.40 2.32 10.00
CA ALA A 83 81.24 1.51 10.40
C ALA A 83 80.08 2.40 10.87
N ASP A 84 80.35 3.43 11.66
CA ASP A 84 79.34 4.39 12.14
C ASP A 84 78.78 5.26 11.00
N VAL A 85 79.62 5.72 10.07
CA VAL A 85 79.15 6.43 8.86
C VAL A 85 78.22 5.54 8.03
N LYS A 86 78.53 4.25 7.88
CA LYS A 86 77.64 3.28 7.18
C LYS A 86 76.31 3.08 7.93
N LYS A 87 76.31 2.99 9.26
CA LYS A 87 75.08 2.90 10.08
C LYS A 87 74.23 4.17 9.94
N LEU A 88 74.84 5.35 10.00
CA LEU A 88 74.15 6.63 9.89
C LEU A 88 73.54 6.86 8.50
N ARG A 89 74.24 6.47 7.42
CA ARG A 89 73.68 6.52 6.05
C ARG A 89 72.44 5.63 5.91
N LYS A 90 72.51 4.37 6.34
CA LYS A 90 71.36 3.44 6.34
C LYS A 90 70.19 3.98 7.17
N ARG A 91 70.45 4.59 8.34
CA ARG A 91 69.40 5.19 9.17
C ARG A 91 68.77 6.41 8.50
N ARG A 92 69.55 7.24 7.80
CA ARG A 92 69.04 8.38 7.01
C ARG A 92 68.16 7.90 5.85
N GLU A 93 68.58 6.86 5.14
CA GLU A 93 67.82 6.25 4.04
C GLU A 93 66.50 5.67 4.54
N PHE A 94 66.52 4.92 5.65
CA PHE A 94 65.33 4.36 6.29
C PHE A 94 64.33 5.45 6.71
N VAL A 95 64.78 6.47 7.45
CA VAL A 95 63.93 7.61 7.85
C VAL A 95 63.42 8.40 6.63
N GLY A 96 64.17 8.46 5.54
CA GLY A 96 63.72 9.04 4.27
C GLY A 96 62.56 8.26 3.62
N VAL A 97 62.61 6.93 3.67
CA VAL A 97 61.51 6.06 3.19
C VAL A 97 60.28 6.17 4.09
N GLU A 98 60.46 6.19 5.42
CA GLU A 98 59.36 6.43 6.37
C GLU A 98 58.69 7.79 6.15
N LEU A 99 59.48 8.85 5.95
CA LEU A 99 58.97 10.20 5.67
C LEU A 99 58.15 10.23 4.37
N TYR A 100 58.63 9.57 3.31
CA TYR A 100 57.91 9.47 2.04
C TYR A 100 56.60 8.67 2.18
N ALA A 101 56.62 7.57 2.94
CA ALA A 101 55.41 6.79 3.22
C ALA A 101 54.37 7.62 4.01
N MET A 102 54.81 8.38 5.02
CA MET A 102 53.96 9.30 5.79
C MET A 102 53.41 10.44 4.92
N GLN A 103 54.20 11.00 4.01
CA GLN A 103 53.73 11.98 3.02
C GLN A 103 52.66 11.40 2.10
N GLN A 104 52.82 10.15 1.65
CA GLN A 104 51.82 9.47 0.82
C GLN A 104 50.53 9.15 1.60
N GLN A 105 50.63 8.80 2.88
CA GLN A 105 49.46 8.63 3.76
C GLN A 105 48.73 9.97 3.97
N LEU A 106 49.47 11.05 4.24
CA LEU A 106 48.91 12.39 4.42
C LEU A 106 48.18 12.89 3.16
N ALA A 107 48.75 12.69 1.98
CA ALA A 107 48.10 13.02 0.70
C ALA A 107 46.79 12.24 0.49
N LYS A 108 46.75 10.95 0.84
CA LYS A 108 45.51 10.14 0.78
C LYS A 108 44.44 10.64 1.75
N LEU A 109 44.84 11.03 2.96
CA LEU A 109 43.92 11.59 3.96
C LEU A 109 43.40 12.98 3.54
N GLN A 110 44.21 13.81 2.89
CA GLN A 110 43.77 15.09 2.34
C GLN A 110 42.72 14.90 1.23
N VAL A 111 42.95 13.99 0.28
CA VAL A 111 41.96 13.68 -0.78
C VAL A 111 40.66 13.13 -0.19
N ALA A 112 40.73 12.25 0.81
CA ALA A 112 39.54 11.73 1.50
C ALA A 112 38.78 12.82 2.29
N LEU A 113 39.49 13.80 2.86
CA LEU A 113 38.89 14.94 3.55
C LEU A 113 38.22 15.91 2.56
N GLU A 114 38.84 16.16 1.40
CA GLU A 114 38.23 16.95 0.32
C GLU A 114 36.97 16.29 -0.25
N GLN A 115 37.00 14.96 -0.43
CA GLN A 115 35.82 14.16 -0.83
C GLN A 115 34.68 14.27 0.18
N THR A 116 34.96 13.99 1.47
CA THR A 116 33.93 14.08 2.52
C THR A 116 33.42 15.50 2.75
N HIS A 117 34.22 16.55 2.49
CA HIS A 117 33.73 17.94 2.45
C HIS A 117 32.83 18.21 1.25
N ALA A 118 33.13 17.68 0.06
CA ALA A 118 32.25 17.79 -1.10
C ALA A 118 30.91 17.07 -0.86
N ASP A 119 30.95 15.86 -0.29
CA ASP A 119 29.76 15.10 0.09
C ASP A 119 28.91 15.83 1.14
N PHE A 120 29.55 16.39 2.18
CA PHE A 120 28.87 17.19 3.20
C PHE A 120 28.18 18.42 2.61
N ASN A 121 28.84 19.14 1.70
CA ASN A 121 28.24 20.29 1.02
C ASN A 121 27.05 19.85 0.13
N GLY A 122 27.18 18.74 -0.60
CA GLY A 122 26.09 18.16 -1.40
C GLY A 122 24.89 17.74 -0.55
N LEU A 123 25.12 17.13 0.62
CA LEU A 123 24.06 16.82 1.60
C LEU A 123 23.44 18.09 2.20
N GLY A 124 24.23 19.14 2.44
CA GLY A 124 23.76 20.45 2.89
C GLY A 124 22.83 21.11 1.87
N GLU A 125 23.21 21.13 0.59
CA GLU A 125 22.35 21.60 -0.50
C GLU A 125 21.09 20.75 -0.66
N GLY A 126 21.22 19.41 -0.60
CA GLY A 126 20.08 18.49 -0.68
C GLY A 126 19.07 18.73 0.44
N ARG A 127 19.56 18.92 1.67
CA ARG A 127 18.73 19.30 2.83
C ARG A 127 18.04 20.65 2.63
N ALA A 128 18.76 21.67 2.17
CA ALA A 128 18.18 23.00 1.96
C ALA A 128 17.06 22.98 0.89
N ARG A 129 17.22 22.20 -0.18
CA ARG A 129 16.17 21.98 -1.19
C ARG A 129 14.96 21.26 -0.59
N ALA A 130 15.19 20.19 0.17
CA ALA A 130 14.10 19.44 0.84
C ALA A 130 13.33 20.29 1.88
N GLU A 131 14.01 21.18 2.62
CA GLU A 131 13.36 22.13 3.53
C GLU A 131 12.50 23.16 2.77
N LEU A 132 12.98 23.69 1.65
CA LEU A 132 12.21 24.59 0.78
C LEU A 132 10.98 23.89 0.16
N ASP A 133 11.13 22.67 -0.34
CA ASP A 133 10.03 21.88 -0.91
C ASP A 133 8.97 21.53 0.18
N ALA A 134 9.42 21.21 1.40
CA ALA A 134 8.53 20.96 2.52
C ALA A 134 7.75 22.22 2.96
N ASP A 135 8.37 23.40 2.94
CA ASP A 135 7.68 24.65 3.26
C ASP A 135 6.72 25.09 2.14
N ALA A 136 7.08 24.87 0.87
CA ALA A 136 6.16 25.05 -0.25
C ALA A 136 4.94 24.11 -0.15
N ALA A 137 5.15 22.85 0.26
CA ALA A 137 4.07 21.90 0.51
C ALA A 137 3.16 22.32 1.68
N LYS A 138 3.72 22.84 2.79
CA LYS A 138 2.94 23.41 3.91
C LYS A 138 2.10 24.60 3.45
N GLN A 139 2.65 25.52 2.67
CA GLN A 139 1.91 26.68 2.14
C GLN A 139 0.72 26.23 1.28
N ARG A 140 0.93 25.32 0.33
CA ARG A 140 -0.15 24.72 -0.48
C ARG A 140 -1.22 24.03 0.37
N TYR A 141 -0.81 23.32 1.43
CA TYR A 141 -1.76 22.71 2.37
C TYR A 141 -2.61 23.75 3.10
N PHE A 142 -2.02 24.86 3.57
CA PHE A 142 -2.78 25.95 4.19
C PHE A 142 -3.74 26.64 3.22
N GLU A 143 -3.35 26.84 1.96
CA GLU A 143 -4.23 27.36 0.91
C GLU A 143 -5.41 26.41 0.64
N LEU A 144 -5.14 25.13 0.40
CA LEU A 144 -6.15 24.09 0.19
C LEU A 144 -7.11 23.95 1.38
N LYS A 145 -6.57 24.00 2.61
CA LYS A 145 -7.38 24.01 3.83
C LYS A 145 -8.26 25.26 3.92
N GLY A 146 -7.73 26.44 3.61
CA GLY A 146 -8.49 27.69 3.58
C GLY A 146 -9.64 27.66 2.55
N VAL A 147 -9.40 27.06 1.38
CA VAL A 147 -10.45 26.81 0.37
C VAL A 147 -11.49 25.81 0.90
N GLY A 148 -11.06 24.73 1.54
CA GLY A 148 -11.96 23.75 2.18
C GLY A 148 -12.85 24.36 3.26
N ASP A 149 -12.27 25.14 4.18
CA ASP A 149 -13.00 25.86 5.23
C ASP A 149 -13.98 26.89 4.64
N ALA A 150 -13.62 27.56 3.55
CA ALA A 150 -14.52 28.48 2.83
C ALA A 150 -15.67 27.76 2.11
N LEU A 151 -15.41 26.59 1.51
CA LEU A 151 -16.45 25.75 0.91
C LEU A 151 -17.39 25.15 1.97
N SER A 152 -16.87 24.70 3.11
CA SER A 152 -17.68 24.23 4.24
C SER A 152 -18.60 25.32 4.79
N LYS A 153 -18.09 26.55 4.97
CA LYS A 153 -18.91 27.71 5.36
C LYS A 153 -19.99 28.05 4.32
N ARG A 154 -19.70 27.91 3.02
CA ARG A 154 -20.70 28.09 1.96
C ARG A 154 -21.75 26.98 1.97
N LEU A 155 -21.35 25.73 2.21
CA LEU A 155 -22.28 24.60 2.34
C LEU A 155 -23.25 24.83 3.50
N ILE A 156 -22.74 25.12 4.70
CA ILE A 156 -23.56 25.42 5.89
C ILE A 156 -24.52 26.61 5.63
N LYS A 157 -24.05 27.65 4.93
CA LYS A 157 -24.91 28.78 4.54
C LYS A 157 -26.01 28.33 3.58
N ASN A 158 -25.68 27.58 2.53
CA ASN A 158 -26.64 27.06 1.56
C ASN A 158 -27.64 26.08 2.20
N GLU A 159 -27.22 25.27 3.17
CA GLU A 159 -28.10 24.41 3.97
C GLU A 159 -29.05 25.23 4.84
N SER A 160 -28.57 26.31 5.48
CA SER A 160 -29.45 27.22 6.24
C SER A 160 -30.45 27.97 5.35
N GLU A 161 -30.02 28.38 4.14
CA GLU A 161 -30.89 29.00 3.15
C GLU A 161 -31.92 28.00 2.61
N LEU A 162 -31.51 26.77 2.30
CA LEU A 162 -32.41 25.69 1.87
C LEU A 162 -33.45 25.35 2.93
N ASN A 163 -33.04 25.23 4.20
CA ASN A 163 -33.96 25.01 5.31
C ASN A 163 -34.96 26.18 5.46
N SER A 164 -34.49 27.43 5.36
CA SER A 164 -35.38 28.60 5.38
C SER A 164 -36.37 28.60 4.21
N LEU A 165 -35.93 28.23 3.01
CA LEU A 165 -36.79 28.10 1.83
C LEU A 165 -37.80 26.96 2.00
N GLN A 166 -37.39 25.82 2.56
CA GLN A 166 -38.26 24.69 2.85
C GLN A 166 -39.32 25.03 3.90
N ASP A 167 -38.98 25.83 4.92
CA ASP A 167 -39.96 26.32 5.89
C ASP A 167 -40.92 27.36 5.28
N THR A 168 -40.44 28.25 4.40
CA THR A 168 -41.36 29.12 3.64
C THR A 168 -42.24 28.33 2.67
N LEU A 169 -41.73 27.26 2.06
CA LEU A 169 -42.50 26.37 1.20
C LEU A 169 -43.61 25.68 2.00
N ARG A 170 -43.31 25.13 3.18
CA ARG A 170 -44.31 24.57 4.08
C ARG A 170 -45.37 25.59 4.50
N GLN A 171 -44.99 26.83 4.80
CA GLN A 171 -45.94 27.90 5.11
C GLN A 171 -46.85 28.21 3.92
N VAL A 172 -46.31 28.22 2.70
CA VAL A 172 -47.09 28.41 1.46
C VAL A 172 -47.96 27.19 1.14
N GLU A 173 -47.51 25.97 1.41
CA GLU A 173 -48.30 24.74 1.26
C GLU A 173 -49.48 24.74 2.24
N LEU A 174 -49.24 24.99 3.53
CA LEU A 174 -50.28 25.13 4.55
C LEU A 174 -51.29 26.22 4.17
N TYR A 175 -50.83 27.42 3.77
CA TYR A 175 -51.72 28.49 3.34
C TYR A 175 -52.54 28.12 2.09
N ASN A 176 -51.97 27.35 1.16
CA ASN A 176 -52.71 26.84 0.00
C ASN A 176 -53.69 25.72 0.36
N GLU A 177 -53.45 24.93 1.41
CA GLU A 177 -54.41 23.96 1.94
C GLU A 177 -55.54 24.65 2.69
N GLU A 178 -55.23 25.56 3.60
CA GLU A 178 -56.21 26.43 4.29
C GLU A 178 -57.09 27.18 3.28
N MET A 179 -56.50 27.80 2.26
CA MET A 179 -57.26 28.51 1.21
C MET A 179 -58.11 27.55 0.35
N LYS A 180 -57.67 26.31 0.09
CA LYS A 180 -58.52 25.31 -0.59
C LYS A 180 -59.71 24.90 0.29
N ASP A 181 -59.49 24.71 1.58
CA ASP A 181 -60.55 24.35 2.53
C ASP A 181 -61.53 25.51 2.71
N GLU A 182 -61.07 26.77 2.77
CA GLU A 182 -61.93 27.95 2.73
C GLU A 182 -62.73 28.05 1.41
N ILE A 183 -62.12 27.73 0.26
CA ILE A 183 -62.83 27.65 -1.03
C ILE A 183 -63.88 26.52 -1.01
N LEU A 184 -63.62 25.38 -0.37
CA LEU A 184 -64.59 24.30 -0.22
C LEU A 184 -65.73 24.67 0.75
N VAL A 185 -65.42 25.33 1.87
CA VAL A 185 -66.41 25.83 2.83
C VAL A 185 -67.29 26.91 2.21
N THR A 186 -66.70 27.90 1.52
CA THR A 186 -67.46 28.94 0.80
C THR A 186 -68.31 28.35 -0.32
N ARG A 187 -67.77 27.43 -1.13
CA ARG A 187 -68.56 26.72 -2.17
C ARG A 187 -69.70 25.88 -1.59
N ARG A 188 -69.51 25.28 -0.41
CA ARG A 188 -70.59 24.55 0.30
C ARG A 188 -71.63 25.51 0.89
N ALA A 189 -71.21 26.68 1.35
CA ALA A 189 -72.09 27.74 1.82
C ALA A 189 -72.90 28.36 0.67
N THR A 190 -72.31 28.58 -0.51
CA THR A 190 -73.05 29.04 -1.70
C THR A 190 -74.05 28.01 -2.17
N TYR A 191 -73.68 26.72 -2.27
CA TYR A 191 -74.66 25.68 -2.62
C TYR A 191 -75.81 25.56 -1.60
N LYS A 192 -75.52 25.69 -0.30
CA LYS A 192 -76.58 25.71 0.74
C LYS A 192 -77.46 26.96 0.64
N ALA A 193 -76.91 28.10 0.23
CA ALA A 193 -77.66 29.32 -0.02
C ALA A 193 -78.54 29.21 -1.28
N GLU A 194 -78.00 28.66 -2.38
CA GLU A 194 -78.75 28.37 -3.62
C GLU A 194 -79.89 27.37 -3.35
N GLU A 195 -79.64 26.31 -2.59
CA GLU A 195 -80.67 25.35 -2.19
C GLU A 195 -81.77 26.02 -1.35
N ALA A 196 -81.39 26.85 -0.37
CA ALA A 196 -82.33 27.63 0.45
C ALA A 196 -83.15 28.62 -0.39
N VAL A 197 -82.54 29.30 -1.37
CA VAL A 197 -83.24 30.17 -2.31
C VAL A 197 -84.22 29.38 -3.17
N SER A 198 -83.82 28.24 -3.76
CA SER A 198 -84.73 27.42 -4.57
C SER A 198 -85.90 26.85 -3.76
N ASN A 199 -85.69 26.59 -2.46
CA ASN A 199 -86.76 26.13 -1.58
C ASN A 199 -87.71 27.28 -1.21
N LEU A 200 -87.19 28.49 -0.97
CA LEU A 200 -88.02 29.70 -0.82
C LEU A 200 -88.80 30.04 -2.10
N GLU A 201 -88.24 29.82 -3.28
CA GLU A 201 -88.95 29.98 -4.56
C GLU A 201 -90.09 28.96 -4.72
N LYS A 202 -89.86 27.68 -4.36
CA LYS A 202 -90.92 26.65 -4.35
C LYS A 202 -92.04 26.98 -3.36
N ASP A 203 -91.71 27.46 -2.16
CA ASP A 203 -92.70 27.82 -1.15
C ASP A 203 -93.44 29.11 -1.51
N LYS A 204 -92.79 30.07 -2.15
CA LYS A 204 -93.45 31.22 -2.77
C LYS A 204 -94.40 30.78 -3.90
N GLY A 205 -93.98 29.88 -4.79
CA GLY A 205 -94.86 29.34 -5.83
C GLY A 205 -96.08 28.59 -5.28
N ARG A 206 -95.93 27.89 -4.15
CA ARG A 206 -97.08 27.30 -3.40
C ARG A 206 -98.00 28.38 -2.83
N GLN A 207 -97.44 29.47 -2.30
CA GLN A 207 -98.19 30.60 -1.79
C GLN A 207 -98.96 31.33 -2.90
N ASP A 208 -98.35 31.54 -4.06
CA ASP A 208 -98.97 32.18 -5.23
C ASP A 208 -100.15 31.32 -5.74
N LEU A 209 -100.00 30.00 -5.84
CA LEU A 209 -101.10 29.06 -6.17
C LEU A 209 -102.24 29.07 -5.14
N LEU A 210 -101.93 29.23 -3.85
CA LEU A 210 -102.94 29.36 -2.80
C LEU A 210 -103.68 30.71 -2.90
N ILE A 211 -102.99 31.78 -3.25
CA ILE A 211 -103.56 33.11 -3.47
C ILE A 211 -104.53 33.08 -4.67
N ASP A 212 -104.15 32.46 -5.79
CA ASP A 212 -105.06 32.27 -6.94
C ASP A 212 -106.30 31.44 -6.56
N GLY A 213 -106.10 30.34 -5.83
CA GLY A 213 -107.21 29.51 -5.33
C GLY A 213 -108.19 30.27 -4.43
N LEU A 214 -107.70 31.18 -3.59
CA LEU A 214 -108.52 32.05 -2.74
C LEU A 214 -109.20 33.16 -3.57
N MET A 215 -108.53 33.77 -4.54
CA MET A 215 -109.13 34.77 -5.44
C MET A 215 -110.29 34.17 -6.26
N ASP A 216 -110.17 32.93 -6.72
CA ASP A 216 -111.24 32.23 -7.43
C ASP A 216 -112.39 31.76 -6.53
N GLN A 217 -112.16 31.58 -5.23
CA GLN A 217 -113.23 31.38 -4.25
C GLN A 217 -113.99 32.69 -3.99
N VAL A 218 -113.28 33.82 -3.85
CA VAL A 218 -113.90 35.15 -3.69
C VAL A 218 -114.79 35.51 -4.88
N LYS A 219 -114.32 35.32 -6.12
CA LYS A 219 -115.13 35.52 -7.33
C LYS A 219 -116.40 34.66 -7.36
N ARG A 220 -116.29 33.39 -6.96
CA ARG A 220 -117.44 32.46 -6.89
C ARG A 220 -118.49 32.89 -5.85
N LEU A 221 -118.03 33.33 -4.68
CA LEU A 221 -118.93 33.82 -3.62
C LEU A 221 -119.64 35.13 -4.02
N GLN A 222 -118.92 36.07 -4.65
CA GLN A 222 -119.52 37.30 -5.18
C GLN A 222 -120.60 37.03 -6.24
N GLY A 223 -120.40 36.04 -7.12
CA GLY A 223 -121.41 35.61 -8.08
C GLY A 223 -122.67 34.98 -7.44
N GLN A 224 -122.52 34.29 -6.31
CA GLN A 224 -123.65 33.69 -5.59
C GLN A 224 -124.55 34.71 -4.89
N VAL A 225 -123.98 35.81 -4.36
CA VAL A 225 -124.75 36.90 -3.74
C VAL A 225 -125.68 37.57 -4.77
N ALA A 226 -125.16 37.90 -5.96
CA ALA A 226 -125.94 38.57 -7.01
C ALA A 226 -127.15 37.75 -7.51
N VAL A 227 -127.07 36.41 -7.46
CA VAL A 227 -128.20 35.53 -7.86
C VAL A 227 -129.27 35.46 -6.77
N ALA A 228 -128.88 35.48 -5.49
CA ALA A 228 -129.82 35.42 -4.38
C ALA A 228 -130.70 36.69 -4.27
N GLU A 229 -130.12 37.87 -4.51
CA GLU A 229 -130.85 39.14 -4.48
C GLU A 229 -131.94 39.22 -5.56
N ALA A 230 -131.69 38.66 -6.75
CA ALA A 230 -132.67 38.61 -7.84
C ALA A 230 -133.84 37.65 -7.56
N GLN A 231 -133.61 36.53 -6.86
CA GLN A 231 -134.64 35.51 -6.61
C GLN A 231 -135.67 35.92 -5.54
N ILE A 232 -135.29 36.75 -4.57
CA ILE A 232 -136.17 37.20 -3.49
C ILE A 232 -137.29 38.11 -4.03
N GLY A 233 -137.01 38.96 -5.02
CA GLY A 233 -137.98 39.89 -5.61
C GLY A 233 -139.12 39.22 -6.39
N MET A 234 -138.86 38.06 -7.02
CA MET A 234 -139.87 37.35 -7.83
C MET A 234 -140.80 36.47 -6.99
N SER A 235 -140.29 35.85 -5.92
CA SER A 235 -141.06 34.88 -5.10
C SER A 235 -142.19 35.50 -4.26
N GLN A 236 -142.21 36.82 -4.03
CA GLN A 236 -143.28 37.46 -3.23
C GLN A 236 -144.59 37.64 -4.02
N GLY A 237 -144.56 37.71 -5.35
CA GLY A 237 -145.75 37.92 -6.17
C GLY A 237 -146.52 36.64 -6.51
N GLN A 238 -145.85 35.49 -6.56
CA GLN A 238 -146.41 34.23 -7.08
C GLN A 238 -146.90 33.27 -5.97
N THR A 239 -146.62 33.56 -4.70
CA THR A 239 -147.05 32.75 -3.55
C THR A 239 -148.51 32.93 -3.14
N GLY A 240 -149.22 33.93 -3.67
CA GLY A 240 -150.64 34.18 -3.35
C GLY A 240 -151.63 33.23 -4.01
N GLU A 241 -151.38 32.81 -5.26
CA GLU A 241 -152.37 32.07 -6.07
C GLU A 241 -152.14 30.54 -6.05
N ALA A 242 -150.94 30.09 -5.67
CA ALA A 242 -150.60 28.66 -5.61
C ALA A 242 -151.15 27.92 -4.36
N ASP A 243 -151.43 28.64 -3.26
CA ASP A 243 -151.76 28.02 -1.95
C ASP A 243 -153.14 27.36 -1.91
N GLY A 244 -154.02 27.66 -2.88
CA GLY A 244 -155.31 26.99 -3.05
C GLY A 244 -155.19 25.57 -3.59
N MET A 245 -154.38 25.37 -4.64
CA MET A 245 -154.26 24.07 -5.33
C MET A 245 -153.37 23.06 -4.58
N LEU A 246 -152.53 23.53 -3.64
CA LEU A 246 -151.60 22.68 -2.88
C LEU A 246 -152.28 21.82 -1.80
N ARG A 247 -153.50 22.15 -1.36
CA ARG A 247 -154.19 21.38 -0.29
C ARG A 247 -154.74 20.03 -0.77
N GLU A 248 -155.19 19.95 -2.02
CA GLU A 248 -155.75 18.70 -2.58
C GLU A 248 -154.63 17.74 -3.05
N THR A 249 -153.54 18.28 -3.57
CA THR A 249 -152.37 17.49 -4.02
C THR A 249 -151.48 16.97 -2.88
N ALA A 250 -151.55 17.58 -1.68
CA ALA A 250 -150.79 17.15 -0.51
C ALA A 250 -151.20 15.77 0.04
N HIS A 251 -152.45 15.33 -0.18
CA HIS A 251 -152.94 14.06 0.33
C HIS A 251 -152.29 12.87 -0.41
N GLU A 252 -152.29 12.89 -1.74
CA GLU A 252 -151.70 11.81 -2.56
C GLU A 252 -150.17 11.74 -2.49
N MET A 253 -149.51 12.90 -2.34
CA MET A 253 -148.05 12.99 -2.15
C MET A 253 -147.56 12.23 -0.90
N SER A 254 -148.39 12.08 0.14
CA SER A 254 -148.00 11.39 1.38
C SER A 254 -147.80 9.88 1.19
N LEU A 255 -148.58 9.24 0.31
CA LEU A 255 -148.48 7.81 0.01
C LEU A 255 -147.17 7.49 -0.72
N ILE A 256 -146.86 8.28 -1.76
CA ILE A 256 -145.67 8.13 -2.60
C ILE A 256 -144.37 8.41 -1.81
N ALA A 257 -144.42 9.29 -0.80
CA ALA A 257 -143.28 9.59 0.05
C ALA A 257 -142.82 8.40 0.93
N PHE A 258 -143.75 7.51 1.31
CA PHE A 258 -143.44 6.33 2.15
C PHE A 258 -142.60 5.30 1.39
N GLU A 259 -143.03 4.91 0.18
CA GLU A 259 -142.35 3.93 -0.66
C GLU A 259 -140.94 4.39 -1.10
N LYS A 260 -140.80 5.68 -1.44
CA LYS A 260 -139.50 6.29 -1.79
C LYS A 260 -138.47 6.20 -0.65
N LYS A 261 -138.91 6.29 0.60
CA LYS A 261 -138.04 6.24 1.79
C LYS A 261 -137.46 4.85 2.01
N GLN A 262 -138.24 3.80 1.74
CA GLN A 262 -137.82 2.40 1.86
C GLN A 262 -136.74 2.03 0.82
N LEU A 263 -136.93 2.43 -0.45
CA LEU A 263 -135.96 2.18 -1.52
C LEU A 263 -134.63 2.92 -1.32
N LEU A 264 -134.66 4.19 -0.89
CA LEU A 264 -133.44 4.95 -0.59
C LEU A 264 -132.59 4.33 0.53
N GLN A 265 -133.21 3.64 1.48
CA GLN A 265 -132.50 3.01 2.60
C GLN A 265 -131.79 1.71 2.17
N GLN A 266 -132.42 0.91 1.29
CA GLN A 266 -131.78 -0.26 0.68
C GLN A 266 -130.61 0.13 -0.23
N TRP A 267 -130.77 1.17 -1.05
CA TRP A 267 -129.72 1.67 -1.94
C TRP A 267 -128.50 2.23 -1.18
N LYS A 268 -128.71 2.97 -0.08
CA LYS A 268 -127.61 3.42 0.80
C LYS A 268 -126.84 2.26 1.42
N GLY A 269 -127.51 1.16 1.79
CA GLY A 269 -126.85 -0.06 2.27
C GLY A 269 -125.93 -0.69 1.21
N ALA A 270 -126.37 -0.75 -0.04
CA ALA A 270 -125.55 -1.25 -1.15
C ALA A 270 -124.31 -0.36 -1.42
N LEU A 271 -124.46 0.96 -1.36
CA LEU A 271 -123.38 1.94 -1.56
C LEU A 271 -122.27 1.83 -0.50
N VAL A 272 -122.64 1.70 0.79
CA VAL A 272 -121.66 1.47 1.87
C VAL A 272 -120.94 0.13 1.71
N GLY A 273 -121.64 -0.89 1.19
CA GLY A 273 -121.05 -2.17 0.83
C GLY A 273 -120.12 -2.13 -0.39
N LEU A 274 -120.23 -1.11 -1.25
CA LEU A 274 -119.33 -0.91 -2.39
C LEU A 274 -118.05 -0.21 -1.93
N ALA A 275 -118.19 0.94 -1.25
CA ALA A 275 -117.06 1.71 -0.72
C ALA A 275 -116.10 0.88 0.15
N ARG A 276 -116.62 -0.01 1.02
CA ARG A 276 -115.78 -0.91 1.83
C ARG A 276 -115.03 -1.97 1.01
N ARG A 277 -115.52 -2.34 -0.18
CA ARG A 277 -114.80 -3.24 -1.10
C ARG A 277 -113.73 -2.49 -1.88
N ASP A 278 -113.99 -1.25 -2.27
CA ASP A 278 -113.01 -0.39 -2.94
C ASP A 278 -111.85 -0.01 -2.00
N GLU A 279 -112.15 0.22 -0.72
CA GLU A 279 -111.15 0.44 0.35
C GLU A 279 -110.28 -0.81 0.59
N ALA A 280 -110.88 -2.00 0.57
CA ALA A 280 -110.13 -3.26 0.64
C ALA A 280 -109.29 -3.55 -0.62
N LEU A 281 -109.81 -3.23 -1.82
CA LEU A 281 -109.08 -3.37 -3.09
C LEU A 281 -107.91 -2.40 -3.20
N THR A 282 -108.07 -1.15 -2.75
CA THR A 282 -106.99 -0.15 -2.74
C THR A 282 -105.90 -0.52 -1.73
N ALA A 283 -106.27 -1.00 -0.52
CA ALA A 283 -105.31 -1.54 0.44
C ALA A 283 -104.53 -2.74 -0.13
N ALA A 284 -105.22 -3.70 -0.77
CA ALA A 284 -104.57 -4.85 -1.41
C ALA A 284 -103.67 -4.45 -2.60
N SER A 285 -104.08 -3.46 -3.40
CA SER A 285 -103.29 -2.95 -4.52
C SER A 285 -102.03 -2.22 -4.05
N ASN A 286 -102.09 -1.49 -2.94
CA ASN A 286 -100.94 -0.80 -2.37
C ASN A 286 -99.94 -1.81 -1.76
N ALA A 287 -100.41 -2.79 -0.98
CA ALA A 287 -99.56 -3.87 -0.48
C ALA A 287 -98.88 -4.67 -1.60
N LEU A 288 -99.58 -4.90 -2.73
CA LEU A 288 -98.99 -5.54 -3.91
C LEU A 288 -97.91 -4.66 -4.57
N LYS A 289 -98.09 -3.34 -4.62
CA LYS A 289 -97.08 -2.41 -5.14
C LYS A 289 -95.84 -2.35 -4.26
N GLU A 290 -96.00 -2.33 -2.94
CA GLU A 290 -94.89 -2.37 -1.97
C GLU A 290 -94.11 -3.69 -2.05
N ALA A 291 -94.80 -4.82 -2.20
CA ALA A 291 -94.16 -6.11 -2.46
C ALA A 291 -93.42 -6.13 -3.81
N GLN A 292 -93.96 -5.48 -4.85
CA GLN A 292 -93.31 -5.35 -6.17
C GLN A 292 -92.12 -4.38 -6.18
N SER A 293 -92.10 -3.33 -5.35
CA SER A 293 -90.89 -2.51 -5.17
C SER A 293 -89.83 -3.29 -4.40
N ALA A 294 -90.18 -3.92 -3.27
CA ALA A 294 -89.23 -4.71 -2.49
C ALA A 294 -88.62 -5.86 -3.31
N ALA A 295 -89.41 -6.54 -4.16
CA ALA A 295 -88.88 -7.56 -5.08
C ALA A 295 -87.86 -6.99 -6.08
N ARG A 296 -88.09 -5.78 -6.63
CA ARG A 296 -87.12 -5.10 -7.50
C ARG A 296 -85.87 -4.66 -6.75
N ASP A 297 -86.02 -4.19 -5.52
CA ASP A 297 -84.89 -3.81 -4.67
C ASP A 297 -84.01 -5.03 -4.38
N TYR A 298 -84.61 -6.19 -4.06
CA TYR A 298 -83.89 -7.46 -3.94
C TYR A 298 -83.28 -7.95 -5.26
N ASP A 299 -83.94 -7.76 -6.42
CA ASP A 299 -83.33 -8.07 -7.72
C ASP A 299 -82.11 -7.19 -7.99
N ILE A 300 -82.16 -5.90 -7.64
CA ILE A 300 -81.03 -4.96 -7.74
C ILE A 300 -79.90 -5.36 -6.80
N GLU A 301 -80.19 -5.76 -5.57
CA GLU A 301 -79.21 -6.30 -4.62
C GLU A 301 -78.59 -7.61 -5.13
N ILE A 302 -79.39 -8.54 -5.68
CA ILE A 302 -78.93 -9.79 -6.27
C ILE A 302 -78.03 -9.52 -7.48
N GLU A 303 -78.36 -8.55 -8.34
CA GLU A 303 -77.48 -8.14 -9.42
C GLU A 303 -76.21 -7.42 -8.92
N GLY A 304 -76.30 -6.65 -7.84
CA GLY A 304 -75.16 -6.05 -7.14
C GLY A 304 -74.18 -7.11 -6.65
N LEU A 305 -74.67 -8.05 -5.85
CA LEU A 305 -73.93 -9.19 -5.33
C LEU A 305 -73.36 -10.06 -6.47
N LYS A 306 -74.11 -10.30 -7.56
CA LYS A 306 -73.58 -11.01 -8.75
C LYS A 306 -72.39 -10.28 -9.37
N ARG A 307 -72.46 -8.95 -9.53
CA ARG A 307 -71.33 -8.14 -10.05
C ARG A 307 -70.14 -8.15 -9.09
N GLU A 308 -70.38 -8.17 -7.78
CA GLU A 308 -69.32 -8.28 -6.77
C GLU A 308 -68.68 -9.66 -6.76
N THR A 309 -69.46 -10.74 -6.87
CA THR A 309 -68.90 -12.10 -7.02
C THR A 309 -68.11 -12.28 -8.31
N LEU A 310 -68.53 -11.66 -9.42
CA LEU A 310 -67.78 -11.69 -10.67
C LEU A 310 -66.46 -10.91 -10.56
N LYS A 311 -66.45 -9.73 -9.94
CA LYS A 311 -65.20 -9.00 -9.64
C LYS A 311 -64.26 -9.81 -8.74
N ALA A 312 -64.79 -10.43 -7.69
CA ALA A 312 -63.99 -11.29 -6.80
C ALA A 312 -63.45 -12.53 -7.54
N GLN A 313 -64.18 -13.07 -8.52
CA GLN A 313 -63.70 -14.14 -9.40
C GLN A 313 -62.62 -13.65 -10.37
N GLU A 314 -62.78 -12.50 -11.01
CA GLU A 314 -61.76 -11.86 -11.86
C GLU A 314 -60.47 -11.53 -11.07
N GLU A 315 -60.61 -11.04 -9.84
CA GLU A 315 -59.49 -10.82 -8.91
C GLU A 315 -58.80 -12.13 -8.52
N HIS A 316 -59.56 -13.19 -8.25
CA HIS A 316 -59.03 -14.52 -7.93
C HIS A 316 -58.33 -15.19 -9.12
N GLU A 317 -58.88 -15.07 -10.34
CA GLU A 317 -58.21 -15.51 -11.58
C GLU A 317 -56.94 -14.68 -11.85
N GLY A 318 -56.97 -13.38 -11.58
CA GLY A 318 -55.79 -12.51 -11.63
C GLY A 318 -54.70 -12.94 -10.64
N LEU A 319 -55.07 -13.31 -9.41
CA LEU A 319 -54.16 -13.85 -8.39
C LEU A 319 -53.61 -15.23 -8.77
N ILE A 320 -54.42 -16.10 -9.36
CA ILE A 320 -53.96 -17.39 -9.93
C ILE A 320 -52.95 -17.14 -11.05
N ALA A 321 -53.24 -16.26 -12.00
CA ALA A 321 -52.31 -15.96 -13.10
C ALA A 321 -51.00 -15.31 -12.61
N VAL A 322 -51.03 -14.56 -11.51
CA VAL A 322 -49.83 -14.04 -10.84
C VAL A 322 -49.07 -15.16 -10.12
N ARG A 323 -49.77 -16.06 -9.39
CA ARG A 323 -49.16 -17.25 -8.77
C ARG A 323 -48.44 -18.09 -9.81
N ASP A 324 -49.08 -18.42 -10.93
CA ASP A 324 -48.51 -19.31 -11.95
C ASP A 324 -47.29 -18.69 -12.64
N ARG A 325 -47.27 -17.35 -12.79
CA ARG A 325 -46.08 -16.61 -13.24
C ARG A 325 -44.95 -16.59 -12.20
N LEU A 326 -45.29 -16.48 -10.92
CA LEU A 326 -44.30 -16.54 -9.84
C LEU A 326 -43.76 -17.96 -9.63
N GLU A 327 -44.58 -19.00 -9.80
CA GLU A 327 -44.17 -20.41 -9.73
C GLU A 327 -43.30 -20.81 -10.93
N SER A 328 -43.67 -20.41 -12.15
CA SER A 328 -42.81 -20.61 -13.34
C SER A 328 -41.52 -19.78 -13.29
N GLY A 329 -41.58 -18.53 -12.81
CA GLY A 329 -40.39 -17.71 -12.54
C GLY A 329 -39.49 -18.32 -11.47
N ARG A 330 -40.07 -18.87 -10.40
CA ARG A 330 -39.34 -19.61 -9.36
C ARG A 330 -38.69 -20.87 -9.92
N ALA A 331 -39.40 -21.67 -10.69
CA ALA A 331 -38.85 -22.87 -11.32
C ALA A 331 -37.66 -22.55 -12.25
N PHE A 332 -37.78 -21.48 -13.05
CA PHE A 332 -36.67 -20.99 -13.88
C PHE A 332 -35.48 -20.54 -13.03
N VAL A 333 -35.70 -19.79 -11.94
CA VAL A 333 -34.61 -19.38 -11.03
C VAL A 333 -33.98 -20.59 -10.33
N GLU A 334 -34.75 -21.59 -9.91
CA GLU A 334 -34.24 -22.84 -9.34
C GLU A 334 -33.40 -23.63 -10.36
N GLU A 335 -33.78 -23.65 -11.64
CA GLU A 335 -32.99 -24.25 -12.73
C GLU A 335 -31.69 -23.48 -13.01
N GLN A 336 -31.72 -22.15 -13.05
CA GLN A 336 -30.50 -21.33 -13.20
C GLN A 336 -29.59 -21.45 -11.97
N LEU A 337 -30.15 -21.59 -10.77
CA LEU A 337 -29.40 -21.86 -9.54
C LEU A 337 -28.77 -23.27 -9.55
N ALA A 338 -29.38 -24.24 -10.21
CA ALA A 338 -28.79 -25.57 -10.41
C ALA A 338 -27.61 -25.49 -11.40
N LYS A 339 -27.80 -24.85 -12.57
CA LYS A 339 -26.73 -24.67 -13.58
C LYS A 339 -25.52 -23.92 -13.02
N THR A 340 -25.74 -22.81 -12.31
CA THR A 340 -24.64 -22.06 -11.68
C THR A 340 -23.94 -22.83 -10.56
N LYS A 341 -24.61 -23.78 -9.89
CA LYS A 341 -23.95 -24.71 -8.96
C LYS A 341 -23.09 -25.73 -9.70
N GLU A 342 -23.60 -26.36 -10.77
CA GLU A 342 -22.83 -27.28 -11.61
C GLU A 342 -21.60 -26.59 -12.23
N GLU A 343 -21.76 -25.37 -12.75
CA GLU A 343 -20.66 -24.54 -13.23
C GLU A 343 -19.64 -24.26 -12.13
N ARG A 344 -20.08 -23.81 -10.95
CA ARG A 344 -19.21 -23.54 -9.79
C ARG A 344 -18.46 -24.77 -9.33
N ASP A 345 -19.12 -25.92 -9.26
CA ASP A 345 -18.52 -27.16 -8.78
C ASP A 345 -17.55 -27.73 -9.83
N SER A 346 -17.85 -27.62 -11.13
CA SER A 346 -16.90 -27.94 -12.21
C SER A 346 -15.68 -27.01 -12.24
N LEU A 347 -15.85 -25.72 -11.91
CA LEU A 347 -14.76 -24.77 -11.75
C LEU A 347 -13.92 -25.07 -10.50
N ALA A 348 -14.54 -25.50 -9.41
CA ALA A 348 -13.84 -25.95 -8.21
C ALA A 348 -13.03 -27.23 -8.47
N GLU A 349 -13.56 -28.19 -9.24
CA GLU A 349 -12.82 -29.38 -9.69
C GLU A 349 -11.62 -29.02 -10.58
N ARG A 350 -11.81 -28.10 -11.54
CA ARG A 350 -10.72 -27.58 -12.38
C ARG A 350 -9.66 -26.85 -11.56
N TYR A 351 -10.08 -26.02 -10.60
CA TYR A 351 -9.17 -25.33 -9.69
C TYR A 351 -8.38 -26.33 -8.82
N ALA A 352 -9.05 -27.36 -8.29
CA ALA A 352 -8.40 -28.43 -7.53
C ALA A 352 -7.49 -29.33 -8.39
N MET A 353 -7.72 -29.45 -9.70
CA MET A 353 -6.75 -30.05 -10.62
C MET A 353 -5.57 -29.13 -10.89
N LEU A 354 -5.80 -27.84 -11.14
CA LEU A 354 -4.74 -26.86 -11.38
C LEU A 354 -3.83 -26.68 -10.16
N GLN A 355 -4.38 -26.65 -8.93
CA GLN A 355 -3.58 -26.64 -7.71
C GLN A 355 -2.72 -27.90 -7.56
N ARG A 356 -3.24 -29.09 -7.90
CA ARG A 356 -2.44 -30.33 -7.90
C ARG A 356 -1.37 -30.33 -8.98
N SER A 357 -1.68 -29.81 -10.16
CA SER A 357 -0.71 -29.66 -11.25
C SER A 357 0.37 -28.64 -10.93
N LEU A 358 0.02 -27.56 -10.22
CA LEU A 358 0.96 -26.55 -9.76
C LEU A 358 1.89 -27.13 -8.69
N ALA A 359 1.34 -27.76 -7.65
CA ALA A 359 2.15 -28.43 -6.62
C ALA A 359 3.07 -29.52 -7.20
N GLN A 360 2.62 -30.27 -8.21
CA GLN A 360 3.49 -31.21 -8.92
C GLN A 360 4.59 -30.51 -9.71
N SER A 361 4.30 -29.36 -10.33
CA SER A 361 5.27 -28.57 -11.08
C SER A 361 6.30 -27.92 -10.15
N GLU A 362 5.87 -27.43 -8.97
CA GLU A 362 6.73 -26.91 -7.91
C GLU A 362 7.64 -28.02 -7.35
N GLU A 363 7.11 -29.22 -7.08
CA GLU A 363 7.91 -30.38 -6.64
C GLU A 363 8.91 -30.84 -7.72
N ASP A 364 8.54 -30.74 -9.00
CA ASP A 364 9.43 -31.08 -10.12
C ASP A 364 10.45 -29.96 -10.40
N GLU A 365 10.13 -28.69 -10.14
CA GLU A 365 11.06 -27.56 -10.15
C GLU A 365 12.10 -27.70 -9.02
N GLU A 366 11.67 -28.02 -7.79
CA GLU A 366 12.59 -28.32 -6.67
C GLU A 366 13.55 -29.49 -7.00
N LYS A 367 13.04 -30.56 -7.63
CA LYS A 367 13.89 -31.68 -8.11
C LYS A 367 14.86 -31.23 -9.19
N LEU A 368 14.42 -30.40 -10.14
CA LEU A 368 15.28 -29.87 -11.20
C LEU A 368 16.34 -28.93 -10.66
N ASP A 369 16.06 -28.14 -9.62
CA ASP A 369 17.04 -27.26 -8.99
C ASP A 369 18.02 -28.03 -8.08
N ALA A 370 17.55 -29.09 -7.41
CA ALA A 370 18.41 -30.07 -6.72
C ALA A 370 19.33 -30.80 -7.71
N MET A 371 18.81 -31.25 -8.85
CA MET A 371 19.63 -31.80 -9.94
C MET A 371 20.56 -30.75 -10.54
N GLY A 372 20.11 -29.50 -10.69
CA GLY A 372 20.89 -28.39 -11.22
C GLY A 372 22.03 -27.97 -10.30
N THR A 373 21.81 -27.94 -8.99
CA THR A 373 22.87 -27.70 -7.99
C THR A 373 23.84 -28.87 -7.91
N GLN A 374 23.35 -30.11 -8.00
CA GLN A 374 24.20 -31.30 -8.11
C GLN A 374 25.05 -31.26 -9.41
N LEU A 375 24.46 -30.97 -10.56
CA LEU A 375 25.16 -30.83 -11.84
C LEU A 375 26.16 -29.67 -11.81
N ARG A 376 25.82 -28.51 -11.23
CA ARG A 376 26.77 -27.41 -10.98
C ARG A 376 27.95 -27.89 -10.13
N SER A 377 27.72 -28.62 -9.03
CA SER A 377 28.81 -29.19 -8.22
C SER A 377 29.66 -30.24 -8.97
N GLN A 378 29.05 -31.01 -9.87
CA GLN A 378 29.75 -31.96 -10.73
C GLN A 378 30.56 -31.25 -11.81
N VAL A 379 30.04 -30.16 -12.39
CA VAL A 379 30.77 -29.28 -13.31
C VAL A 379 31.93 -28.58 -12.61
N ASP A 380 31.77 -28.14 -11.37
CA ASP A 380 32.86 -27.57 -10.57
C ASP A 380 33.92 -28.62 -10.22
N MET A 381 33.52 -29.83 -9.85
CA MET A 381 34.44 -30.96 -9.64
C MET A 381 35.18 -31.33 -10.93
N LEU A 382 34.47 -31.45 -12.06
CA LEU A 382 35.04 -31.74 -13.37
C LEU A 382 35.90 -30.58 -13.89
N SER A 383 35.57 -29.33 -13.58
CA SER A 383 36.37 -28.13 -13.89
C SER A 383 37.66 -28.12 -13.07
N ASN A 384 37.58 -28.43 -11.77
CA ASN A 384 38.77 -28.58 -10.92
C ASN A 384 39.64 -29.77 -11.34
N GLN A 385 39.04 -30.90 -11.71
CA GLN A 385 39.75 -32.05 -12.29
C GLN A 385 40.34 -31.70 -13.66
N ALA A 386 39.63 -30.97 -14.52
CA ALA A 386 40.11 -30.50 -15.81
C ALA A 386 41.24 -29.49 -15.63
N GLN A 387 41.20 -28.60 -14.63
CA GLN A 387 42.32 -27.71 -14.29
C GLN A 387 43.52 -28.48 -13.75
N ALA A 388 43.32 -29.52 -12.91
CA ALA A 388 44.38 -30.40 -12.44
C ALA A 388 45.02 -31.16 -13.62
N LEU A 389 44.20 -31.81 -14.45
CA LEU A 389 44.62 -32.46 -15.69
C LEU A 389 45.23 -31.48 -16.69
N THR A 390 44.83 -30.20 -16.71
CA THR A 390 45.45 -29.17 -17.55
C THR A 390 46.80 -28.74 -16.98
N ARG A 391 46.98 -28.69 -15.66
CA ARG A 391 48.30 -28.46 -15.03
C ARG A 391 49.24 -29.65 -15.24
N GLU A 392 48.73 -30.88 -15.15
CA GLU A 392 49.50 -32.09 -15.47
C GLU A 392 49.80 -32.19 -16.97
N ARG A 393 48.81 -31.93 -17.83
CA ARG A 393 49.00 -31.79 -19.27
C ARG A 393 50.02 -30.70 -19.58
N GLN A 394 50.01 -29.54 -18.94
CA GLN A 394 51.01 -28.48 -19.14
C GLN A 394 52.40 -28.90 -18.69
N LYS A 395 52.54 -29.65 -17.59
CA LYS A 395 53.82 -30.27 -17.19
C LYS A 395 54.29 -31.28 -18.23
N LEU A 396 53.43 -32.21 -18.64
CA LEU A 396 53.70 -33.22 -19.66
C LEU A 396 53.91 -32.61 -21.05
N GLU A 397 53.29 -31.48 -21.37
CA GLU A 397 53.50 -30.71 -22.60
C GLU A 397 54.77 -29.88 -22.53
N ALA A 398 55.19 -29.39 -21.37
CA ALA A 398 56.52 -28.78 -21.20
C ALA A 398 57.62 -29.84 -21.32
N GLU A 399 57.44 -31.03 -20.72
CA GLU A 399 58.33 -32.18 -20.90
C GLU A 399 58.31 -32.71 -22.34
N ALA A 400 57.14 -32.81 -22.96
CA ALA A 400 56.99 -33.24 -24.35
C ALA A 400 57.44 -32.16 -25.32
N ALA A 401 57.37 -30.87 -25.02
CA ALA A 401 57.96 -29.79 -25.81
C ALA A 401 59.47 -29.73 -25.63
N LYS A 402 60.01 -30.10 -24.46
CA LYS A 402 61.44 -30.33 -24.26
C LYS A 402 61.93 -31.53 -25.08
N ARG A 403 61.23 -32.67 -25.03
CA ARG A 403 61.49 -33.86 -25.86
C ARG A 403 61.25 -33.62 -27.35
N ARG A 404 60.23 -32.84 -27.72
CA ARG A 404 59.88 -32.48 -29.10
C ARG A 404 60.73 -31.34 -29.64
N SER A 405 61.35 -30.49 -28.80
CA SER A 405 62.46 -29.63 -29.19
C SER A 405 63.71 -30.48 -29.48
N GLN A 406 63.95 -31.51 -28.65
CA GLN A 406 65.03 -32.50 -28.86
C GLN A 406 64.77 -33.43 -30.07
N GLN A 407 63.52 -33.59 -30.54
CA GLN A 407 63.13 -34.39 -31.72
C GLN A 407 62.71 -33.57 -32.95
N SER A 408 62.43 -32.26 -32.82
CA SER A 408 62.09 -31.40 -33.97
C SER A 408 63.32 -31.08 -34.82
N THR A 409 64.51 -31.38 -34.31
CA THR A 409 65.75 -31.48 -35.08
C THR A 409 65.78 -32.69 -36.02
N THR A 410 64.83 -33.65 -35.93
CA THR A 410 64.97 -34.95 -36.62
C THR A 410 63.78 -35.51 -37.42
N ASN A 411 62.54 -34.95 -37.43
CA ASN A 411 61.49 -35.60 -38.27
C ASN A 411 60.33 -34.78 -38.89
N LYS A 412 59.98 -35.17 -40.13
CA LYS A 412 59.04 -34.47 -41.04
C LYS A 412 57.55 -34.77 -40.73
N ALA A 413 57.26 -35.88 -40.04
CA ALA A 413 55.90 -36.36 -39.77
C ALA A 413 55.07 -35.42 -38.86
N VAL A 414 55.72 -34.69 -37.93
CA VAL A 414 55.04 -33.76 -37.01
C VAL A 414 54.32 -32.64 -37.76
N LYS A 415 54.83 -32.20 -38.93
CA LYS A 415 54.17 -31.17 -39.75
C LYS A 415 52.86 -31.64 -40.38
N ASN A 416 52.70 -32.93 -40.66
CA ASN A 416 51.45 -33.46 -41.23
C ASN A 416 50.33 -33.55 -40.18
N LEU A 417 50.64 -33.95 -38.95
CA LEU A 417 49.67 -33.97 -37.84
C LEU A 417 49.14 -32.56 -37.51
N VAL A 418 50.01 -31.54 -37.52
CA VAL A 418 49.59 -30.14 -37.33
C VAL A 418 48.67 -29.67 -38.46
N ARG A 419 48.85 -30.15 -39.70
CA ARG A 419 47.96 -29.84 -40.82
C ARG A 419 46.60 -30.52 -40.68
N GLN A 420 46.56 -31.76 -40.21
CA GLN A 420 45.30 -32.48 -39.94
C GLN A 420 44.52 -31.84 -38.79
N ALA A 421 45.19 -31.42 -37.72
CA ALA A 421 44.54 -30.72 -36.60
C ALA A 421 43.88 -29.39 -37.02
N ARG A 422 44.48 -28.65 -37.98
CA ARG A 422 43.86 -27.41 -38.52
C ARG A 422 42.60 -27.68 -39.33
N ALA A 423 42.61 -28.71 -40.17
CA ALA A 423 41.44 -29.07 -40.97
C ALA A 423 40.21 -29.44 -40.11
N VAL A 424 40.43 -30.09 -38.96
CA VAL A 424 39.34 -30.40 -38.00
C VAL A 424 38.81 -29.15 -37.31
N VAL A 425 39.66 -28.14 -37.07
CA VAL A 425 39.24 -26.84 -36.50
C VAL A 425 38.47 -26.00 -37.53
N GLU A 426 38.88 -26.01 -38.80
CA GLU A 426 38.11 -25.36 -39.88
C GLU A 426 36.71 -25.99 -40.02
N GLN A 427 36.61 -27.32 -39.97
CA GLN A 427 35.32 -28.03 -39.99
C GLN A 427 34.43 -27.74 -38.76
N LEU A 428 35.03 -27.57 -37.57
CA LEU A 428 34.29 -27.13 -36.39
C LEU A 428 33.73 -25.72 -36.55
N HIS A 429 34.53 -24.77 -37.05
CA HIS A 429 34.05 -23.41 -37.32
C HIS A 429 32.99 -23.36 -38.44
N GLU A 430 33.06 -24.21 -39.46
CA GLU A 430 31.98 -24.33 -40.46
C GLU A 430 30.67 -24.79 -39.80
N ILE A 431 30.71 -25.82 -38.94
CA ILE A 431 29.52 -26.32 -38.22
C ILE A 431 28.99 -25.28 -37.20
N GLU A 432 29.87 -24.59 -36.47
CA GLU A 432 29.49 -23.52 -35.52
C GLU A 432 28.82 -22.33 -36.25
N MET A 433 29.26 -22.01 -37.47
CA MET A 433 28.65 -20.98 -38.31
C MET A 433 27.32 -21.46 -38.92
N GLU A 434 27.20 -22.73 -39.30
CA GLU A 434 25.93 -23.35 -39.72
C GLU A 434 24.91 -23.37 -38.56
N GLU A 435 25.32 -23.70 -37.34
CA GLU A 435 24.46 -23.65 -36.15
C GLU A 435 23.98 -22.22 -35.87
N ALA A 436 24.89 -21.22 -35.91
CA ALA A 436 24.53 -19.82 -35.74
C ALA A 436 23.56 -19.32 -36.85
N ASN A 437 23.71 -19.81 -38.08
CA ASN A 437 22.76 -19.51 -39.16
C ASN A 437 21.40 -20.16 -38.93
N LEU A 438 21.35 -21.44 -38.52
CA LEU A 438 20.12 -22.15 -38.20
C LEU A 438 19.36 -21.52 -37.02
N GLN A 439 20.06 -21.06 -35.98
CA GLN A 439 19.44 -20.33 -34.85
C GLN A 439 18.85 -18.98 -35.31
N ASN A 440 19.51 -18.27 -36.23
CA ASN A 440 18.97 -17.05 -36.82
C ASN A 440 17.78 -17.32 -37.76
N GLU A 441 17.78 -18.42 -38.50
CA GLU A 441 16.65 -18.86 -39.31
C GLU A 441 15.46 -19.29 -38.43
N GLU A 442 15.68 -20.01 -37.33
CA GLU A 442 14.63 -20.35 -36.36
C GLU A 442 14.01 -19.07 -35.76
N ALA A 443 14.83 -18.12 -35.32
CA ALA A 443 14.35 -16.83 -34.81
C ALA A 443 13.50 -16.07 -35.85
N ARG A 444 13.92 -16.10 -37.13
CA ARG A 444 13.18 -15.48 -38.24
C ARG A 444 11.86 -16.20 -38.52
N VAL A 445 11.85 -17.52 -38.61
CA VAL A 445 10.64 -18.33 -38.81
C VAL A 445 9.66 -18.14 -37.65
N ARG A 446 10.15 -17.95 -36.42
CA ARG A 446 9.31 -17.65 -35.24
C ARG A 446 8.64 -16.28 -35.34
N VAL A 447 9.37 -15.26 -35.81
CA VAL A 447 8.80 -13.93 -36.10
C VAL A 447 7.78 -14.00 -37.25
N ASP A 448 8.08 -14.73 -38.32
CA ASP A 448 7.16 -14.90 -39.44
C ASP A 448 5.90 -15.69 -39.02
N SER A 449 6.01 -16.71 -38.15
CA SER A 449 4.85 -17.42 -37.56
C SER A 449 3.95 -16.45 -36.79
N LEU A 450 4.50 -15.67 -35.85
CA LEU A 450 3.76 -14.67 -35.08
C LEU A 450 3.11 -13.60 -35.97
N ASN A 451 3.78 -13.21 -37.06
CA ASN A 451 3.24 -12.28 -38.05
C ASN A 451 2.06 -12.89 -38.83
N THR A 452 2.14 -14.17 -39.22
CA THR A 452 1.01 -14.88 -39.85
C THR A 452 -0.14 -15.14 -38.88
N GLU A 453 0.12 -15.37 -37.59
CA GLU A 453 -0.92 -15.48 -36.56
C GLU A 453 -1.65 -14.16 -36.35
N ALA A 454 -0.91 -13.04 -36.27
CA ALA A 454 -1.48 -11.70 -36.22
C ALA A 454 -2.32 -11.37 -37.48
N HIS A 455 -1.84 -11.73 -38.67
CA HIS A 455 -2.59 -11.57 -39.92
C HIS A 455 -3.85 -12.45 -39.95
N ASN A 456 -3.79 -13.68 -39.44
CA ASN A 456 -4.96 -14.56 -39.31
C ASN A 456 -6.01 -14.01 -38.32
N LEU A 457 -5.58 -13.35 -37.24
CA LEU A 457 -6.48 -12.63 -36.32
C LEU A 457 -7.18 -11.46 -37.02
N GLN A 458 -6.42 -10.63 -37.76
CA GLN A 458 -6.98 -9.53 -38.56
C GLN A 458 -7.97 -10.03 -39.62
N LEU A 459 -7.63 -11.12 -40.34
CA LEU A 459 -8.54 -11.74 -41.30
C LEU A 459 -9.84 -12.22 -40.64
N LYS A 460 -9.77 -12.89 -39.48
CA LYS A 460 -10.96 -13.30 -38.70
C LYS A 460 -11.82 -12.11 -38.29
N GLU A 461 -11.23 -10.98 -37.88
CA GLU A 461 -12.00 -9.76 -37.62
C GLU A 461 -12.67 -9.20 -38.88
N THR A 462 -11.97 -9.17 -40.02
CA THR A 462 -12.56 -8.66 -41.27
C THR A 462 -13.68 -9.56 -41.80
N LEU A 463 -13.56 -10.88 -41.61
CA LEU A 463 -14.63 -11.84 -41.89
C LEU A 463 -15.84 -11.57 -40.99
N ARG A 464 -15.63 -11.45 -39.67
CA ARG A 464 -16.69 -11.15 -38.69
C ARG A 464 -17.42 -9.84 -39.00
N ARG A 465 -16.71 -8.77 -39.38
CA ARG A 465 -17.30 -7.50 -39.84
C ARG A 465 -18.11 -7.69 -41.12
N SER A 466 -17.62 -8.49 -42.06
CA SER A 466 -18.33 -8.79 -43.32
C SER A 466 -19.60 -9.60 -43.09
N GLU A 467 -19.59 -10.55 -42.14
CA GLU A 467 -20.77 -11.32 -41.70
C GLU A 467 -21.80 -10.42 -40.98
N GLU A 468 -21.35 -9.50 -40.12
CA GLU A 468 -22.22 -8.49 -39.49
C GLU A 468 -22.89 -7.58 -40.53
N GLU A 469 -22.15 -7.14 -41.55
CA GLU A 469 -22.70 -6.39 -42.68
C GLU A 469 -23.70 -7.21 -43.50
N LEU A 470 -23.42 -8.49 -43.78
CA LEU A 470 -24.30 -9.38 -44.55
C LEU A 470 -25.64 -9.57 -43.82
N ASN A 471 -25.59 -9.90 -42.53
CA ASN A 471 -26.76 -9.98 -41.66
C ASN A 471 -27.56 -8.66 -41.60
N SER A 472 -26.89 -7.51 -41.68
CA SER A 472 -27.57 -6.20 -41.73
C SER A 472 -28.32 -5.98 -43.06
N LYS A 473 -27.76 -6.47 -44.17
CA LYS A 473 -28.36 -6.40 -45.52
C LYS A 473 -29.51 -7.40 -45.65
N ASP A 474 -29.40 -8.60 -45.09
CA ASP A 474 -30.49 -9.59 -45.07
C ASP A 474 -31.72 -9.08 -44.30
N ARG A 475 -31.52 -8.47 -43.12
CA ARG A 475 -32.59 -7.78 -42.36
C ARG A 475 -33.21 -6.60 -43.11
N LEU A 476 -32.50 -5.99 -44.06
CA LEU A 476 -33.04 -4.94 -44.93
C LEU A 476 -33.85 -5.54 -46.09
N ILE A 477 -33.40 -6.68 -46.64
CA ILE A 477 -34.12 -7.45 -47.66
C ILE A 477 -35.45 -7.97 -47.10
N GLU A 478 -35.48 -8.49 -45.87
CA GLU A 478 -36.73 -8.91 -45.20
C GLU A 478 -37.77 -7.78 -45.11
N LYS A 479 -37.32 -6.54 -44.78
CA LYS A 479 -38.20 -5.37 -44.75
C LYS A 479 -38.77 -5.03 -46.14
N TYR A 480 -37.93 -5.04 -47.17
CA TYR A 480 -38.44 -4.81 -48.54
C TYR A 480 -39.38 -5.93 -49.00
N GLN A 481 -39.16 -7.19 -48.59
CA GLN A 481 -40.08 -8.29 -48.89
C GLN A 481 -41.45 -8.12 -48.20
N THR A 482 -41.51 -7.62 -46.96
CA THR A 482 -42.79 -7.35 -46.29
C THR A 482 -43.51 -6.15 -46.90
N GLU A 483 -42.79 -5.09 -47.28
CA GLU A 483 -43.35 -3.93 -47.99
C GLU A 483 -43.92 -4.32 -49.38
N ILE A 484 -43.23 -5.16 -50.15
CA ILE A 484 -43.72 -5.66 -51.45
C ILE A 484 -45.02 -6.46 -51.29
N ARG A 485 -45.14 -7.30 -50.26
CA ARG A 485 -46.39 -8.04 -49.97
C ARG A 485 -47.55 -7.09 -49.66
N GLN A 486 -47.33 -6.10 -48.78
CA GLN A 486 -48.36 -5.13 -48.42
C GLN A 486 -48.85 -4.32 -49.63
N ARG A 487 -47.94 -3.96 -50.56
CA ARG A 487 -48.32 -3.29 -51.82
C ARG A 487 -49.09 -4.18 -52.78
N GLY A 488 -48.85 -5.49 -52.79
CA GLY A 488 -49.66 -6.47 -53.54
C GLY A 488 -51.12 -6.46 -53.07
N ASP A 489 -51.33 -6.61 -51.75
CA ASP A 489 -52.67 -6.64 -51.13
C ASP A 489 -53.48 -5.34 -51.35
N GLU A 490 -52.81 -4.20 -51.52
CA GLU A 490 -53.45 -2.91 -51.83
C GLU A 490 -53.94 -2.83 -53.29
N ILE A 491 -53.27 -3.51 -54.22
CA ILE A 491 -53.60 -3.50 -55.66
C ILE A 491 -54.84 -4.37 -55.92
N GLU A 492 -54.90 -5.59 -55.37
CA GLU A 492 -56.05 -6.48 -55.54
C GLU A 492 -57.36 -5.85 -55.07
N LYS A 493 -57.34 -5.14 -53.92
CA LYS A 493 -58.52 -4.46 -53.37
C LYS A 493 -59.06 -3.35 -54.27
N LYS A 494 -58.20 -2.66 -55.02
CA LYS A 494 -58.62 -1.61 -55.97
C LYS A 494 -59.25 -2.18 -57.24
N MET A 495 -58.79 -3.35 -57.70
CA MET A 495 -59.34 -4.04 -58.87
C MET A 495 -60.82 -4.38 -58.68
N TYR A 496 -61.19 -5.00 -57.54
CA TYR A 496 -62.57 -5.38 -57.23
C TYR A 496 -63.57 -4.22 -57.18
N SER A 497 -63.13 -2.97 -56.93
CA SER A 497 -64.04 -1.83 -56.83
C SER A 497 -64.50 -1.30 -58.19
N VAL A 498 -63.77 -1.61 -59.28
CA VAL A 498 -64.06 -1.10 -60.62
C VAL A 498 -65.18 -1.92 -61.28
N ASP A 499 -65.12 -3.25 -61.19
CA ASP A 499 -66.10 -4.17 -61.78
C ASP A 499 -67.54 -3.95 -61.27
N ARG A 500 -67.68 -3.46 -60.03
CA ARG A 500 -69.00 -3.24 -59.41
C ARG A 500 -69.78 -2.10 -60.06
N LEU A 501 -69.10 -1.05 -60.53
CA LEU A 501 -69.75 0.16 -61.03
C LEU A 501 -70.30 -0.01 -62.45
N ASN A 502 -69.61 -0.76 -63.31
CA ASN A 502 -70.05 -0.98 -64.70
C ASN A 502 -71.42 -1.68 -64.80
N ARG A 503 -71.76 -2.57 -63.86
CA ARG A 503 -73.04 -3.31 -63.84
C ARG A 503 -74.28 -2.47 -63.49
N GLN A 504 -74.12 -1.26 -62.97
CA GLN A 504 -75.27 -0.41 -62.59
C GLN A 504 -75.78 0.46 -63.75
N TYR A 505 -74.97 0.66 -64.80
CA TYR A 505 -75.27 1.62 -65.86
C TYR A 505 -76.26 1.10 -66.92
N GLU A 506 -76.35 -0.22 -67.12
CA GLU A 506 -77.17 -0.83 -68.17
C GLU A 506 -78.68 -0.86 -67.88
N LYS A 507 -79.10 -0.75 -66.61
CA LYS A 507 -80.47 -1.04 -66.18
C LYS A 507 -81.52 0.07 -66.35
N LEU A 508 -81.13 1.26 -66.82
CA LEU A 508 -81.97 2.48 -66.73
C LEU A 508 -82.59 2.95 -68.08
N ARG A 509 -82.69 2.11 -69.11
CA ARG A 509 -82.93 2.57 -70.49
C ARG A 509 -84.22 2.11 -71.19
N GLU A 510 -85.16 1.44 -70.53
CA GLU A 510 -86.10 0.52 -71.21
C GLU A 510 -87.62 0.77 -71.14
N ALA A 511 -88.16 1.89 -70.61
CA ALA A 511 -89.63 2.05 -70.49
C ALA A 511 -90.20 3.47 -70.69
N VAL A 512 -91.29 3.58 -71.49
CA VAL A 512 -92.54 4.40 -71.34
C VAL A 512 -93.20 4.76 -72.70
N GLU A 513 -94.51 4.45 -72.87
CA GLU A 513 -95.49 5.01 -73.84
C GLU A 513 -96.95 4.76 -73.36
N GLU A 514 -97.96 5.57 -73.74
CA GLU A 514 -99.42 5.23 -73.75
C GLU A 514 -100.35 6.28 -74.45
N PRO A 515 -101.60 5.96 -74.92
CA PRO A 515 -102.55 6.87 -75.63
C PRO A 515 -104.02 6.96 -75.10
N GLU A 516 -104.93 7.69 -75.79
CA GLU A 516 -106.31 8.07 -75.34
C GLU A 516 -107.54 7.69 -76.25
N ASN A 517 -108.63 7.26 -75.58
CA ASN A 517 -110.09 7.65 -75.63
C ASN A 517 -111.03 7.74 -76.89
N VAL A 518 -112.36 7.88 -76.62
CA VAL A 518 -113.55 7.65 -77.50
C VAL A 518 -114.74 8.62 -77.28
N GLY A 519 -115.82 8.51 -78.08
CA GLY A 519 -117.19 9.07 -77.90
C GLY A 519 -118.17 8.56 -78.99
N PRO A 520 -119.41 9.10 -79.21
CA PRO A 520 -120.23 9.91 -78.33
C PRO A 520 -121.72 9.47 -78.34
N LEU A 521 -122.08 8.39 -77.65
CA LEU A 521 -123.50 8.04 -77.35
C LEU A 521 -124.04 8.94 -76.22
N GLU A 522 -123.76 10.24 -76.34
CA GLU A 522 -123.26 11.05 -75.23
C GLU A 522 -124.14 12.24 -74.87
N SER A 523 -125.21 12.61 -75.59
CA SER A 523 -125.88 13.92 -75.36
C SER A 523 -127.02 13.87 -74.34
N SER A 524 -127.97 12.95 -74.49
CA SER A 524 -128.97 12.65 -73.44
C SER A 524 -128.34 11.89 -72.29
N VAL A 525 -127.34 11.06 -72.64
CA VAL A 525 -126.36 10.55 -71.69
C VAL A 525 -125.63 11.72 -71.04
N LYS A 526 -125.23 12.84 -71.68
CA LYS A 526 -124.69 14.08 -71.02
C LYS A 526 -125.66 14.80 -70.09
N SER A 527 -126.97 14.57 -70.19
CA SER A 527 -127.94 15.18 -69.26
C SER A 527 -128.11 14.33 -68.01
N LEU A 528 -128.28 13.01 -68.15
CA LEU A 528 -128.29 12.10 -67.01
C LEU A 528 -126.88 11.95 -66.42
N GLN A 529 -125.81 11.99 -67.22
CA GLN A 529 -124.43 12.24 -66.83
C GLN A 529 -124.23 13.68 -66.33
N LYS A 530 -125.14 14.64 -66.48
CA LYS A 530 -124.97 15.93 -65.79
C LYS A 530 -125.39 15.83 -64.34
N GLU A 531 -126.43 15.06 -64.03
CA GLU A 531 -126.76 14.71 -62.64
C GLU A 531 -125.85 13.60 -62.09
N ILE A 532 -125.57 12.56 -62.87
CA ILE A 532 -124.62 11.48 -62.53
C ILE A 532 -123.17 11.97 -62.55
N ALA A 533 -122.84 13.10 -63.19
CA ALA A 533 -121.56 13.80 -63.00
C ALA A 533 -121.67 15.05 -62.10
N ALA A 534 -122.84 15.46 -61.61
CA ALA A 534 -122.92 16.38 -60.47
C ALA A 534 -122.77 15.59 -59.17
N LEU A 535 -123.56 14.53 -59.00
CA LEU A 535 -123.32 13.48 -58.00
C LEU A 535 -121.99 12.76 -58.28
N GLY A 536 -121.56 12.68 -59.54
CA GLY A 536 -120.25 12.13 -59.91
C GLY A 536 -119.10 13.08 -59.61
N GLU A 537 -119.26 14.39 -59.75
CA GLU A 537 -118.32 15.42 -59.29
C GLU A 537 -118.30 15.48 -57.77
N GLU A 538 -119.44 15.35 -57.09
CA GLU A 538 -119.52 15.34 -55.63
C GLU A 538 -118.91 14.06 -55.05
N ASN A 539 -119.19 12.90 -55.64
CA ASN A 539 -118.57 11.62 -55.29
C ASN A 539 -117.11 11.57 -55.76
N ALA A 540 -116.72 12.25 -56.85
CA ALA A 540 -115.32 12.45 -57.22
C ALA A 540 -114.61 13.45 -56.30
N ARG A 541 -115.30 14.46 -55.74
CA ARG A 541 -114.76 15.35 -54.71
C ARG A 541 -114.55 14.60 -53.43
N MET A 542 -115.55 13.86 -52.95
CA MET A 542 -115.43 12.94 -51.82
C MET A 542 -114.31 11.91 -52.03
N LYS A 543 -114.18 11.35 -53.25
CA LYS A 543 -113.06 10.47 -53.61
C LYS A 543 -111.73 11.21 -53.72
N HIS A 544 -111.68 12.46 -54.16
CA HIS A 544 -110.44 13.25 -54.21
C HIS A 544 -110.00 13.72 -52.82
N GLU A 545 -110.94 14.10 -51.96
CA GLU A 545 -110.73 14.43 -50.56
C GLU A 545 -110.28 13.16 -49.80
N TRP A 546 -110.98 12.03 -49.99
CA TRP A 546 -110.56 10.72 -49.46
C TRP A 546 -109.22 10.25 -50.02
N LEU A 547 -108.94 10.37 -51.32
CA LEU A 547 -107.65 10.01 -51.91
C LEU A 547 -106.53 10.96 -51.47
N ALA A 548 -106.82 12.26 -51.28
CA ALA A 548 -105.86 13.22 -50.75
C ALA A 548 -105.54 12.92 -49.29
N ASP A 549 -106.55 12.60 -48.46
CA ASP A 549 -106.35 12.22 -47.07
C ASP A 549 -105.72 10.83 -46.93
N GLN A 550 -106.03 9.89 -47.82
CA GLN A 550 -105.34 8.61 -47.93
C GLN A 550 -103.89 8.80 -48.41
N THR A 551 -103.61 9.77 -49.29
CA THR A 551 -102.26 10.12 -49.74
C THR A 551 -101.46 10.80 -48.63
N LYS A 552 -102.08 11.69 -47.84
CA LYS A 552 -101.49 12.25 -46.61
C LYS A 552 -101.25 11.15 -45.56
N LEU A 553 -102.18 10.21 -45.42
CA LEU A 553 -102.03 9.07 -44.51
C LEU A 553 -100.85 8.20 -44.94
N VAL A 554 -100.76 7.85 -46.23
CA VAL A 554 -99.63 7.09 -46.80
C VAL A 554 -98.32 7.88 -46.71
N SER A 555 -98.30 9.20 -46.98
CA SER A 555 -97.09 10.00 -46.84
C SER A 555 -96.65 10.10 -45.38
N SER A 556 -97.58 10.30 -44.44
CA SER A 556 -97.29 10.28 -43.00
C SER A 556 -96.83 8.90 -42.52
N ALA A 557 -97.37 7.82 -43.07
CA ALA A 557 -96.93 6.45 -42.77
C ALA A 557 -95.49 6.22 -43.28
N MET A 558 -95.20 6.60 -44.53
CA MET A 558 -93.85 6.55 -45.09
C MET A 558 -92.85 7.44 -44.32
N GLU A 559 -93.28 8.62 -43.86
CA GLU A 559 -92.48 9.48 -42.99
C GLU A 559 -92.23 8.82 -41.62
N THR A 560 -93.24 8.20 -41.00
CA THR A 560 -93.04 7.46 -39.74
C THR A 560 -92.14 6.25 -39.91
N GLU A 561 -92.18 5.56 -41.05
CA GLU A 561 -91.33 4.41 -41.36
C GLU A 561 -89.88 4.86 -41.62
N GLN A 562 -89.67 5.93 -42.40
CA GLN A 562 -88.34 6.56 -42.56
C GLN A 562 -87.79 7.09 -41.22
N LEU A 563 -88.64 7.62 -40.34
CA LEU A 563 -88.24 8.04 -39.00
C LEU A 563 -87.91 6.84 -38.12
N ALA A 564 -88.61 5.72 -38.24
CA ALA A 564 -88.31 4.46 -37.54
C ALA A 564 -86.98 3.86 -38.02
N GLU A 565 -86.71 3.82 -39.33
CA GLU A 565 -85.43 3.44 -39.91
C GLU A 565 -84.29 4.32 -39.39
N LYS A 566 -84.44 5.65 -39.44
CA LYS A 566 -83.46 6.60 -38.88
C LYS A 566 -83.26 6.40 -37.38
N ASN A 567 -84.31 6.06 -36.62
CA ASN A 567 -84.19 5.74 -35.20
C ASN A 567 -83.41 4.43 -34.98
N GLY A 568 -83.63 3.42 -35.83
CA GLY A 568 -82.85 2.19 -35.89
C GLY A 568 -81.37 2.45 -36.18
N GLU A 569 -81.06 3.23 -37.21
CA GLU A 569 -79.69 3.67 -37.52
C GLU A 569 -79.04 4.41 -36.34
N LEU A 570 -79.74 5.36 -35.73
CA LEU A 570 -79.21 6.14 -34.61
C LEU A 570 -78.95 5.26 -33.38
N ARG A 571 -79.82 4.28 -33.09
CA ARG A 571 -79.59 3.27 -32.04
C ARG A 571 -78.37 2.41 -32.36
N ALA A 572 -78.21 1.96 -33.60
CA ALA A 572 -77.02 1.21 -34.02
C ALA A 572 -75.73 2.04 -33.89
N ARG A 573 -75.75 3.31 -34.33
CA ARG A 573 -74.63 4.26 -34.16
C ARG A 573 -74.30 4.49 -32.68
N CYS A 574 -75.31 4.69 -31.82
CA CYS A 574 -75.12 4.83 -30.37
C CYS A 574 -74.49 3.56 -29.76
N SER A 575 -74.93 2.37 -30.18
CA SER A 575 -74.33 1.10 -29.75
C SER A 575 -72.87 0.98 -30.17
N ILE A 576 -72.53 1.29 -31.43
CA ILE A 576 -71.15 1.28 -31.94
C ILE A 576 -70.26 2.29 -31.19
N VAL A 577 -70.77 3.50 -30.92
CA VAL A 577 -70.06 4.51 -30.12
C VAL A 577 -69.89 4.06 -28.67
N GLY A 578 -70.91 3.42 -28.07
CA GLY A 578 -70.82 2.80 -26.75
C GLY A 578 -69.74 1.72 -26.67
N GLN A 579 -69.69 0.80 -27.65
CA GLN A 579 -68.65 -0.22 -27.76
C GLN A 579 -67.25 0.35 -28.05
N ARG A 580 -67.15 1.47 -28.80
CA ARG A 580 -65.87 2.19 -28.96
C ARG A 580 -65.44 2.84 -27.65
N LYS A 581 -66.35 3.47 -26.91
CA LYS A 581 -66.09 4.05 -25.59
C LYS A 581 -65.64 2.96 -24.59
N ALA A 582 -66.31 1.82 -24.57
CA ALA A 582 -65.93 0.69 -23.71
C ALA A 582 -64.51 0.19 -24.03
N ARG A 583 -64.18 -0.02 -25.32
CA ARG A 583 -62.81 -0.41 -25.73
C ARG A 583 -61.76 0.64 -25.40
N LEU A 584 -62.05 1.93 -25.59
CA LEU A 584 -61.13 3.02 -25.21
C LEU A 584 -60.92 3.10 -23.70
N LEU A 585 -61.98 2.93 -22.90
CA LEU A 585 -61.87 2.86 -21.44
C LEU A 585 -61.05 1.64 -21.00
N GLN A 586 -61.24 0.49 -21.63
CA GLN A 586 -60.48 -0.73 -21.33
C GLN A 586 -58.99 -0.62 -21.74
N SER A 587 -58.68 0.06 -22.85
CA SER A 587 -57.30 0.43 -23.19
C SER A 587 -56.74 1.34 -22.09
N MET A 588 -57.42 2.44 -21.77
CA MET A 588 -56.96 3.41 -20.78
C MET A 588 -56.74 2.78 -19.38
N THR A 589 -57.58 1.83 -18.95
CA THR A 589 -57.36 1.12 -17.68
C THR A 589 -56.16 0.16 -17.76
N SER A 590 -55.94 -0.49 -18.90
CA SER A 590 -54.72 -1.27 -19.17
C SER A 590 -53.47 -0.38 -19.13
N ASP A 591 -53.48 0.74 -19.85
CA ASP A 591 -52.36 1.69 -19.95
C ASP A 591 -52.04 2.33 -18.58
N LEU A 592 -53.07 2.59 -17.76
CA LEU A 592 -52.91 3.05 -16.37
C LEU A 592 -52.34 1.96 -15.46
N ALA A 593 -52.75 0.70 -15.62
CA ALA A 593 -52.21 -0.43 -14.87
C ALA A 593 -50.75 -0.72 -15.25
N GLU A 594 -50.41 -0.65 -16.53
CA GLU A 594 -49.04 -0.74 -17.02
C GLU A 594 -48.19 0.43 -16.53
N SER A 595 -48.68 1.67 -16.62
CA SER A 595 -48.01 2.84 -16.04
C SER A 595 -47.78 2.72 -14.52
N LYS A 596 -48.70 2.09 -13.78
CA LYS A 596 -48.51 1.78 -12.35
C LYS A 596 -47.42 0.71 -12.16
N ARG A 597 -47.44 -0.38 -12.93
CA ARG A 597 -46.38 -1.42 -12.89
C ARG A 597 -45.01 -0.85 -13.22
N LEU A 598 -44.91 0.00 -14.24
CA LEU A 598 -43.66 0.68 -14.61
C LEU A 598 -43.18 1.62 -13.51
N ARG A 599 -44.06 2.40 -12.87
CA ARG A 599 -43.69 3.20 -11.69
C ARG A 599 -43.16 2.36 -10.54
N SER A 600 -43.85 1.28 -10.16
CA SER A 600 -43.37 0.38 -9.11
C SER A 600 -42.08 -0.37 -9.48
N ALA A 601 -41.85 -0.66 -10.77
CA ALA A 601 -40.59 -1.22 -11.25
C ALA A 601 -39.45 -0.18 -11.17
N ILE A 602 -39.71 1.09 -11.51
CA ILE A 602 -38.77 2.21 -11.37
C ILE A 602 -38.45 2.48 -9.89
N GLU A 603 -39.46 2.46 -9.01
CA GLU A 603 -39.27 2.53 -7.54
C GLU A 603 -38.42 1.35 -7.02
N GLY A 604 -38.66 0.14 -7.54
CA GLY A 604 -37.83 -1.04 -7.28
C GLY A 604 -36.38 -0.85 -7.73
N MET A 605 -36.17 -0.35 -8.96
CA MET A 605 -34.83 -0.02 -9.47
C MET A 605 -34.14 1.09 -8.66
N HIS A 606 -34.87 2.10 -8.18
CA HIS A 606 -34.31 3.11 -7.29
C HIS A 606 -33.94 2.55 -5.91
N MET A 607 -34.75 1.64 -5.35
CA MET A 607 -34.43 0.90 -4.12
C MET A 607 -33.18 0.03 -4.30
N ASP A 608 -33.08 -0.69 -5.42
CA ASP A 608 -31.92 -1.52 -5.75
C ASP A 608 -30.67 -0.66 -6.03
N MET A 609 -30.81 0.48 -6.71
CA MET A 609 -29.73 1.45 -6.91
C MET A 609 -29.27 2.08 -5.59
N GLY A 610 -30.20 2.35 -4.67
CA GLY A 610 -29.89 2.75 -3.29
C GLY A 610 -29.08 1.68 -2.56
N ARG A 611 -29.53 0.42 -2.60
CA ARG A 611 -28.79 -0.71 -2.00
C ARG A 611 -27.42 -0.93 -2.65
N LEU A 612 -27.30 -0.76 -3.96
CA LEU A 612 -26.02 -0.84 -4.68
C LEU A 612 -25.10 0.30 -4.27
N ASN A 613 -25.59 1.54 -4.16
CA ASN A 613 -24.81 2.67 -3.65
C ASN A 613 -24.38 2.48 -2.19
N ASP A 614 -25.23 1.90 -1.34
CA ASP A 614 -24.87 1.51 0.03
C ASP A 614 -23.80 0.42 0.07
N LEU A 615 -23.87 -0.58 -0.83
CA LEU A 615 -22.87 -1.63 -0.96
C LEU A 615 -21.56 -1.10 -1.53
N ILE A 616 -21.60 -0.18 -2.51
CA ILE A 616 -20.43 0.54 -3.03
C ILE A 616 -19.82 1.40 -1.92
N GLY A 617 -20.62 2.11 -1.13
CA GLY A 617 -20.15 2.91 0.01
C GLY A 617 -19.55 2.05 1.14
N LYS A 618 -20.13 0.87 1.42
CA LYS A 618 -19.56 -0.12 2.36
C LYS A 618 -18.27 -0.74 1.82
N SER A 619 -18.23 -1.09 0.53
CA SER A 619 -17.05 -1.63 -0.15
C SER A 619 -15.92 -0.60 -0.20
N GLY A 620 -16.22 0.65 -0.55
CA GLY A 620 -15.28 1.76 -0.57
C GLY A 620 -14.73 2.11 0.81
N ARG A 621 -15.57 2.13 1.87
CA ARG A 621 -15.09 2.24 3.25
C ARG A 621 -14.16 1.08 3.61
N ARG A 622 -14.54 -0.16 3.30
CA ARG A 622 -13.73 -1.34 3.62
C ARG A 622 -12.43 -1.42 2.82
N ALA A 623 -12.42 -0.90 1.59
CA ALA A 623 -11.21 -0.72 0.79
C ALA A 623 -10.30 0.36 1.40
N HIS A 624 -10.85 1.49 1.87
CA HIS A 624 -10.09 2.50 2.60
C HIS A 624 -9.55 1.97 3.94
N GLU A 625 -10.34 1.21 4.70
CA GLU A 625 -9.89 0.57 5.95
C GLU A 625 -8.74 -0.42 5.70
N LEU A 626 -8.79 -1.19 4.60
CA LEU A 626 -7.72 -2.10 4.19
C LEU A 626 -6.47 -1.35 3.68
N ASP A 627 -6.65 -0.28 2.89
CA ASP A 627 -5.59 0.60 2.39
C ASP A 627 -4.87 1.33 3.54
N ASP A 628 -5.60 1.86 4.51
CA ASP A 628 -5.04 2.49 5.70
C ASP A 628 -4.35 1.47 6.64
N ALA A 629 -4.90 0.26 6.79
CA ALA A 629 -4.24 -0.83 7.50
C ALA A 629 -2.96 -1.30 6.80
N THR A 630 -2.97 -1.36 5.45
CA THR A 630 -1.79 -1.72 4.65
C THR A 630 -0.72 -0.64 4.78
N ARG A 631 -1.08 0.66 4.67
CA ARG A 631 -0.17 1.78 4.94
C ARG A 631 0.34 1.82 6.39
N ALA A 632 -0.42 1.31 7.36
CA ALA A 632 0.03 1.19 8.74
C ALA A 632 1.09 0.09 8.86
N LEU A 633 0.81 -1.11 8.34
CA LEU A 633 1.75 -2.23 8.28
C LEU A 633 3.02 -1.88 7.47
N GLU A 634 2.91 -1.18 6.35
CA GLU A 634 4.06 -0.66 5.59
C GLU A 634 4.93 0.29 6.43
N ARG A 635 4.31 1.17 7.23
CA ARG A 635 5.04 2.05 8.14
C ARG A 635 5.69 1.29 9.29
N GLU A 636 5.02 0.29 9.83
CA GLU A 636 5.56 -0.62 10.85
C GLU A 636 6.75 -1.41 10.29
N PHE A 637 6.63 -2.06 9.13
CA PHE A 637 7.74 -2.77 8.48
C PHE A 637 8.91 -1.85 8.11
N VAL A 638 8.67 -0.63 7.61
CA VAL A 638 9.74 0.34 7.34
C VAL A 638 10.42 0.80 8.64
N GLN A 639 9.70 0.85 9.76
CA GLN A 639 10.27 1.19 11.05
C GLN A 639 11.06 0.01 11.65
N GLU A 640 10.53 -1.21 11.63
CA GLU A 640 11.24 -2.44 12.01
C GLU A 640 12.54 -2.62 11.19
N LEU A 641 12.49 -2.34 9.88
CA LEU A 641 13.66 -2.44 9.00
C LEU A 641 14.72 -1.38 9.36
N ARG A 642 14.32 -0.16 9.72
CA ARG A 642 15.24 0.88 10.24
C ARG A 642 15.82 0.52 11.61
N ASP A 643 15.03 -0.08 12.49
CA ASP A 643 15.50 -0.51 13.80
C ASP A 643 16.52 -1.66 13.66
N LEU A 644 16.26 -2.62 12.76
CA LEU A 644 17.21 -3.68 12.39
C LEU A 644 18.47 -3.14 11.69
N GLU A 645 18.36 -2.13 10.81
CA GLU A 645 19.51 -1.42 10.23
C GLU A 645 20.35 -0.74 11.32
N ALA A 646 19.71 -0.07 12.28
CA ALA A 646 20.38 0.58 13.40
C ALA A 646 21.08 -0.44 14.33
N GLU A 647 20.44 -1.59 14.62
CA GLU A 647 21.06 -2.70 15.34
C GLU A 647 22.25 -3.29 14.58
N SER A 648 22.14 -3.47 13.26
CA SER A 648 23.22 -3.95 12.40
C SER A 648 24.42 -3.00 12.42
N VAL A 649 24.19 -1.68 12.26
CA VAL A 649 25.23 -0.65 12.35
C VAL A 649 25.86 -0.62 13.76
N ALA A 650 25.08 -0.80 14.82
CA ALA A 650 25.60 -0.90 16.18
C ALA A 650 26.45 -2.16 16.41
N LEU A 651 26.06 -3.30 15.82
CA LEU A 651 26.85 -4.55 15.85
C LEU A 651 28.13 -4.41 15.03
N GLU A 652 28.10 -3.79 13.85
CA GLU A 652 29.30 -3.43 13.09
C GLU A 652 30.23 -2.53 13.90
N GLY A 653 29.70 -1.51 14.57
CA GLY A 653 30.46 -0.63 15.46
C GLY A 653 31.17 -1.40 16.58
N ARG A 654 30.48 -2.35 17.21
CA ARG A 654 31.07 -3.27 18.21
C ARG A 654 32.12 -4.20 17.59
N ILE A 655 31.90 -4.71 16.38
CA ILE A 655 32.89 -5.54 15.67
C ILE A 655 34.15 -4.73 15.33
N ARG A 656 34.01 -3.46 14.95
CA ARG A 656 35.14 -2.55 14.71
C ARG A 656 35.92 -2.31 16.02
N SER A 657 35.25 -1.94 17.11
CA SER A 657 35.95 -1.74 18.40
C SER A 657 36.63 -3.00 18.92
N VAL A 658 36.05 -4.19 18.71
CA VAL A 658 36.69 -5.48 19.05
C VAL A 658 37.90 -5.77 18.15
N LYS A 659 37.87 -5.40 16.87
CA LYS A 659 39.04 -5.49 15.97
C LYS A 659 40.15 -4.52 16.37
N ASP A 660 39.80 -3.31 16.79
CA ASP A 660 40.76 -2.30 17.24
C ASP A 660 41.42 -2.72 18.55
N LEU A 661 40.64 -3.17 19.54
CA LEU A 661 41.15 -3.75 20.79
C LEU A 661 42.00 -5.01 20.54
N LYS A 662 41.66 -5.83 19.54
CA LYS A 662 42.50 -6.96 19.11
C LYS A 662 43.83 -6.49 18.50
N ALA A 663 43.82 -5.42 17.70
CA ALA A 663 45.04 -4.86 17.13
C ALA A 663 45.95 -4.27 18.23
N GLU A 664 45.38 -3.52 19.18
CA GLU A 664 46.09 -2.96 20.32
C GLU A 664 46.69 -4.05 21.22
N THR A 665 45.91 -5.09 21.56
CA THR A 665 46.42 -6.21 22.37
C THR A 665 47.49 -7.02 21.64
N LEU A 666 47.42 -7.16 20.30
CA LEU A 666 48.52 -7.75 19.51
C LEU A 666 49.77 -6.87 19.52
N GLU A 667 49.64 -5.55 19.45
CA GLU A 667 50.79 -4.63 19.58
C GLU A 667 51.41 -4.70 20.97
N GLN A 668 50.60 -4.76 22.03
CA GLN A 668 51.06 -4.97 23.42
C GLN A 668 51.77 -6.32 23.60
N ILE A 669 51.31 -7.40 22.94
CA ILE A 669 52.00 -8.70 22.93
C ILE A 669 53.35 -8.59 22.22
N LEU A 670 53.42 -7.96 21.05
CA LEU A 670 54.68 -7.75 20.33
C LEU A 670 55.67 -6.88 21.11
N GLU A 671 55.18 -5.87 21.83
CA GLU A 671 55.96 -5.06 22.76
C GLU A 671 56.50 -5.92 23.93
N ALA A 672 55.65 -6.78 24.52
CA ALA A 672 56.06 -7.71 25.57
C ALA A 672 57.10 -8.73 25.08
N GLU A 673 56.93 -9.32 23.89
CA GLU A 673 57.91 -10.21 23.26
C GLU A 673 59.27 -9.51 23.04
N ARG A 674 59.26 -8.26 22.57
CA ARG A 674 60.48 -7.45 22.45
C ARG A 674 61.16 -7.24 23.81
N GLN A 675 60.40 -6.98 24.87
CA GLN A 675 60.95 -6.86 26.22
C GLN A 675 61.53 -8.18 26.73
N VAL A 676 60.85 -9.32 26.50
CA VAL A 676 61.37 -10.66 26.84
C VAL A 676 62.69 -10.92 26.14
N MET A 677 62.77 -10.75 24.81
CA MET A 677 64.01 -10.91 24.04
C MET A 677 65.15 -9.98 24.53
N LEU A 678 64.81 -8.76 24.98
CA LEU A 678 65.77 -7.82 25.54
C LEU A 678 66.28 -8.28 26.92
N TRP A 679 65.42 -8.84 27.77
CA TRP A 679 65.78 -9.40 29.07
C TRP A 679 66.56 -10.71 28.94
N GLU A 680 66.20 -11.58 27.99
CA GLU A 680 66.98 -12.77 27.65
C GLU A 680 68.40 -12.39 27.21
N LYS A 681 68.54 -11.42 26.29
CA LYS A 681 69.84 -10.92 25.85
C LYS A 681 70.64 -10.29 26.98
N LYS A 682 70.02 -9.53 27.89
CA LYS A 682 70.68 -9.03 29.11
C LYS A 682 71.17 -10.18 29.99
N THR A 683 70.34 -11.19 30.22
CA THR A 683 70.66 -12.35 31.06
C THR A 683 71.78 -13.20 30.42
N GLN A 684 71.80 -13.31 29.09
CA GLN A 684 72.87 -13.95 28.36
C GLN A 684 74.19 -13.17 28.49
N LEU A 685 74.17 -11.85 28.25
CA LEU A 685 75.35 -10.99 28.46
C LEU A 685 75.83 -11.04 29.92
N GLU A 686 74.92 -11.06 30.89
CA GLU A 686 75.26 -11.22 32.31
C GLU A 686 75.95 -12.57 32.55
N ARG A 687 75.40 -13.69 32.07
CA ARG A 687 76.03 -15.02 32.15
C ARG A 687 77.40 -15.07 31.46
N GLU A 688 77.54 -14.47 30.29
CA GLU A 688 78.80 -14.38 29.54
C GLU A 688 79.83 -13.53 30.31
N THR A 689 79.43 -12.40 30.89
CA THR A 689 80.31 -11.60 31.76
C THR A 689 80.65 -12.33 33.06
N GLN A 690 79.72 -13.06 33.67
CA GLN A 690 79.94 -13.85 34.88
C GLN A 690 80.92 -15.00 34.63
N ALA A 691 80.86 -15.63 33.44
CA ALA A 691 81.82 -16.65 33.00
C ALA A 691 83.20 -16.04 32.68
N ALA A 692 83.25 -14.84 32.10
CA ALA A 692 84.50 -14.09 31.91
C ALA A 692 85.09 -13.55 33.24
N LEU A 693 84.25 -13.39 34.27
CA LEU A 693 84.60 -12.99 35.63
C LEU A 693 84.77 -14.19 36.59
N ASP A 694 84.99 -15.41 36.08
CA ASP A 694 85.25 -16.59 36.92
C ASP A 694 86.51 -16.36 37.79
N PRO A 695 86.37 -16.30 39.13
CA PRO A 695 87.51 -16.09 40.03
C PRO A 695 88.49 -17.28 40.06
N GLY A 696 88.25 -18.38 39.34
CA GLY A 696 89.17 -19.51 39.18
C GLY A 696 90.31 -19.24 38.20
N VAL A 697 90.06 -18.50 37.12
CA VAL A 697 91.05 -18.25 36.06
C VAL A 697 92.06 -17.20 36.53
N GLY A 698 93.36 -17.51 36.42
CA GLY A 698 94.45 -16.63 36.85
C GLY A 698 94.98 -16.83 38.28
N LYS A 699 94.29 -17.59 39.16
CA LYS A 699 94.82 -17.88 40.53
C LYS A 699 96.10 -18.72 40.54
N SER A 700 96.33 -19.54 39.51
CA SER A 700 97.58 -20.27 39.28
C SER A 700 98.72 -19.31 38.94
N GLU A 701 98.45 -18.35 38.05
CA GLU A 701 99.41 -17.36 37.55
C GLU A 701 99.76 -16.30 38.60
N VAL A 702 98.79 -15.82 39.38
CA VAL A 702 99.07 -14.93 40.52
C VAL A 702 99.97 -15.63 41.56
N ARG A 703 99.73 -16.92 41.85
CA ARG A 703 100.56 -17.68 42.79
C ARG A 703 101.91 -18.13 42.24
N THR A 704 102.15 -18.11 40.94
CA THR A 704 103.51 -18.23 40.38
C THR A 704 104.18 -16.86 40.40
N MET A 705 103.50 -15.79 39.96
CA MET A 705 103.98 -14.41 40.04
C MET A 705 104.38 -13.99 41.47
N GLU A 706 103.65 -14.35 42.52
CA GLU A 706 104.04 -14.04 43.91
C GLU A 706 105.39 -14.70 44.31
N ARG A 707 105.64 -15.93 43.85
CA ARG A 707 106.90 -16.68 44.09
C ARG A 707 108.03 -16.28 43.14
N GLU A 708 107.68 -15.72 41.99
CA GLU A 708 108.60 -15.05 41.05
C GLU A 708 109.04 -13.71 41.64
N ILE A 709 108.09 -12.86 42.06
CA ILE A 709 108.29 -11.53 42.66
C ILE A 709 109.16 -11.62 43.92
N HIS A 710 109.01 -12.64 44.77
CA HIS A 710 109.87 -12.81 45.93
C HIS A 710 111.33 -13.19 45.56
N ARG A 711 111.54 -14.03 44.55
CA ARG A 711 112.89 -14.39 44.05
C ARG A 711 113.52 -13.27 43.21
N MET A 712 112.70 -12.54 42.46
CA MET A 712 113.13 -11.35 41.75
C MET A 712 113.55 -10.27 42.73
N ARG A 713 112.76 -9.92 43.77
CA ARG A 713 113.12 -8.89 44.77
C ARG A 713 114.55 -9.01 45.30
N ILE A 714 115.07 -10.22 45.51
CA ILE A 714 116.43 -10.44 46.03
C ILE A 714 117.52 -10.28 44.94
N ARG A 715 117.30 -10.75 43.70
CA ARG A 715 118.22 -10.45 42.57
C ARG A 715 118.15 -8.97 42.13
N LEU A 716 116.99 -8.37 42.35
CA LEU A 716 116.62 -6.98 42.08
C LEU A 716 117.13 -6.01 43.17
N GLU A 717 117.77 -6.49 44.25
CA GLU A 717 118.60 -5.64 45.10
C GLU A 717 120.09 -5.66 44.71
N GLY A 718 120.56 -6.74 44.06
CA GLY A 718 121.94 -6.86 43.58
C GLY A 718 122.20 -6.12 42.28
N LEU A 719 121.43 -6.42 41.22
CA LEU A 719 121.66 -5.87 39.87
C LEU A 719 121.12 -4.45 39.67
N LYS A 720 120.28 -3.95 40.58
CA LYS A 720 119.71 -2.58 40.51
C LYS A 720 120.62 -1.46 41.00
N ARG A 721 121.73 -1.74 41.67
CA ARG A 721 122.56 -0.66 42.24
C ARG A 721 123.54 -0.04 41.24
N GLU A 722 123.98 -0.79 40.21
CA GLU A 722 125.10 -0.35 39.36
C GLU A 722 124.75 -0.25 37.87
N GLN A 723 123.95 -1.16 37.31
CA GLN A 723 123.57 -1.12 35.88
C GLN A 723 122.31 -0.27 35.60
N GLU A 724 121.39 -0.18 36.56
CA GLU A 724 120.18 0.64 36.40
C GLU A 724 120.46 2.16 36.40
N ARG A 725 121.57 2.63 36.98
CA ARG A 725 121.85 4.08 37.02
C ARG A 725 122.02 4.67 35.61
N MET A 726 122.66 3.91 34.70
CA MET A 726 123.05 4.39 33.37
C MET A 726 121.97 4.14 32.30
N ILE A 727 121.27 2.99 32.38
CA ILE A 727 120.19 2.67 31.43
C ILE A 727 118.92 3.47 31.74
N GLN A 728 118.62 3.75 33.02
CA GLN A 728 117.47 4.58 33.39
C GLN A 728 117.58 6.03 32.87
N GLU A 729 118.78 6.57 32.63
CA GLU A 729 118.91 7.94 32.09
C GLU A 729 118.50 8.02 30.60
N MET A 730 118.79 6.98 29.81
CA MET A 730 118.37 6.90 28.40
C MET A 730 116.90 6.47 28.26
N GLU A 731 116.43 5.49 29.04
CA GLU A 731 115.00 5.12 29.06
C GLU A 731 114.11 6.29 29.56
N ARG A 732 114.58 7.11 30.52
CA ARG A 732 113.87 8.34 30.95
C ARG A 732 113.76 9.39 29.85
N ALA A 733 114.63 9.43 28.85
CA ALA A 733 114.52 10.36 27.72
C ALA A 733 113.39 9.96 26.75
N ILE A 734 113.25 8.65 26.50
CA ILE A 734 112.20 8.09 25.63
C ILE A 734 110.84 8.12 26.36
N ALA A 735 110.81 7.72 27.63
CA ALA A 735 109.64 7.90 28.50
C ALA A 735 109.27 9.40 28.67
N LYS A 736 110.22 10.34 28.60
CA LYS A 736 109.93 11.77 28.49
C LYS A 736 109.26 12.11 27.15
N ARG A 737 109.73 11.59 26.01
CA ARG A 737 109.06 11.80 24.70
C ARG A 737 107.64 11.22 24.70
N GLU A 738 107.43 10.04 25.26
CA GLU A 738 106.11 9.43 25.40
C GLU A 738 105.22 10.24 26.36
N GLN A 739 105.72 10.65 27.52
CA GLN A 739 105.00 11.56 28.41
C GLN A 739 104.73 12.94 27.79
N ILE A 740 105.58 13.44 26.88
CA ILE A 740 105.34 14.67 26.12
C ILE A 740 104.25 14.46 25.07
N ALA A 741 104.25 13.34 24.35
CA ALA A 741 103.20 12.99 23.38
C ALA A 741 101.83 12.80 24.08
N VAL A 742 101.80 12.10 25.21
CA VAL A 742 100.60 11.91 26.04
C VAL A 742 100.16 13.21 26.71
N ARG A 743 101.08 14.09 27.14
CA ARG A 743 100.74 15.41 27.70
C ARG A 743 100.32 16.44 26.64
N HIS A 744 100.76 16.32 25.38
CA HIS A 744 100.32 17.23 24.30
C HIS A 744 99.01 16.79 23.63
N LYS A 745 98.62 15.50 23.67
CA LYS A 745 97.25 15.10 23.29
C LYS A 745 96.18 15.71 24.22
N GLY A 746 96.53 16.08 25.45
CA GLY A 746 95.65 16.77 26.41
C GLY A 746 95.56 18.30 26.26
N LYS A 747 96.24 18.92 25.27
CA LYS A 747 96.30 20.38 25.11
C LYS A 747 95.79 20.94 23.77
N SER A 748 95.27 20.09 22.88
CA SER A 748 94.74 20.51 21.57
C SER A 748 93.20 20.56 21.49
N GLU A 749 92.46 20.04 22.48
CA GLU A 749 90.99 19.99 22.46
C GLU A 749 90.36 20.43 23.80
N ALA A 750 90.57 21.70 24.18
CA ALA A 750 89.74 22.38 25.20
C ALA A 750 89.77 23.92 25.09
N ALA A 751 89.85 24.48 23.87
CA ALA A 751 89.82 25.93 23.65
C ALA A 751 89.03 26.38 22.40
N ALA A 752 88.06 25.59 21.92
CA ALA A 752 87.01 26.01 20.98
C ALA A 752 85.86 24.98 20.96
N GLY A 753 84.60 25.43 20.86
CA GLY A 753 83.39 24.56 20.84
C GLY A 753 82.97 24.08 22.23
N ARG A 754 81.85 24.48 22.86
CA ARG A 754 80.46 24.78 22.44
C ARG A 754 79.62 23.52 22.18
N SER A 755 78.65 23.29 23.07
CA SER A 755 77.51 22.35 23.04
C SER A 755 77.63 20.96 23.71
N THR A 756 76.56 20.63 24.45
CA THR A 756 76.03 19.29 24.81
C THR A 756 76.80 18.26 25.68
N LYS A 757 76.41 18.25 26.98
CA LYS A 757 75.64 17.16 27.64
C LYS A 757 76.36 15.92 28.25
N ALA A 758 76.73 16.08 29.53
CA ALA A 758 76.36 15.24 30.71
C ALA A 758 76.75 13.74 30.84
N ARG A 759 77.57 13.42 31.87
CA ARG A 759 77.36 12.50 33.04
C ARG A 759 78.72 12.33 33.77
N ARG A 760 78.89 12.57 35.09
CA ARG A 760 78.41 11.83 36.30
C ARG A 760 78.93 10.37 36.32
N GLY A 761 79.76 9.89 37.27
CA GLY A 761 80.44 10.51 38.43
C GLY A 761 80.53 9.57 39.66
N MET A 762 81.63 9.57 40.41
CA MET A 762 81.88 8.99 41.77
C MET A 762 83.29 9.46 42.22
N LEU A 763 83.57 9.99 43.44
CA LEU A 763 83.45 9.46 44.81
C LEU A 763 84.29 8.18 45.03
N ALA A 764 85.11 7.96 46.07
CA ALA A 764 85.67 8.78 47.17
C ALA A 764 86.90 7.99 47.76
N SER A 765 87.55 8.20 48.92
CA SER A 765 87.41 9.14 50.05
C SER A 765 88.68 9.16 50.94
N GLY A 766 89.11 10.34 51.44
CA GLY A 766 89.91 10.49 52.69
C GLY A 766 91.41 10.08 52.68
N ASN A 767 92.21 10.44 53.70
CA ASN A 767 91.97 11.38 54.81
C ASN A 767 93.28 11.81 55.53
N GLY A 768 93.33 13.04 56.07
CA GLY A 768 94.35 13.51 57.05
C GLY A 768 95.74 13.92 56.49
N ALA A 769 96.53 14.78 57.16
CA ALA A 769 96.25 15.69 58.28
C ALA A 769 97.36 16.78 58.41
N ALA A 770 97.03 17.93 59.04
CA ALA A 770 97.92 19.06 59.41
C ALA A 770 98.60 19.84 58.25
N GLY A 771 98.92 21.13 58.37
CA GLY A 771 98.67 22.09 59.47
C GLY A 771 99.72 23.20 59.52
N SER A 772 99.29 24.47 59.66
CA SER A 772 100.09 25.73 59.63
C SER A 772 100.70 26.12 58.25
N GLY A 773 100.75 27.39 57.85
CA GLY A 773 100.13 28.60 58.44
C GLY A 773 100.52 29.90 57.70
N LEU A 774 99.68 30.95 57.84
CA LEU A 774 99.84 32.35 57.38
C LEU A 774 99.91 32.64 55.85
N GLY A 775 99.27 33.74 55.40
CA GLY A 775 99.46 34.22 54.01
C GLY A 775 98.38 35.08 53.30
N ASP A 776 97.27 35.44 53.96
CA ASP A 776 96.34 36.54 53.61
C ASP A 776 95.56 36.64 52.26
N LEU A 777 94.44 37.39 52.36
CA LEU A 777 93.63 38.06 51.34
C LEU A 777 92.48 37.34 50.56
N THR A 778 91.29 37.44 51.18
CA THR A 778 89.98 37.90 50.61
C THR A 778 88.79 36.93 50.60
N THR A 779 87.67 37.44 51.13
CA THR A 779 86.50 36.66 51.61
C THR A 779 85.28 36.67 50.68
N THR A 780 85.42 37.23 49.47
CA THR A 780 84.32 37.45 48.51
C THR A 780 84.08 36.25 47.58
N ALA A 781 85.08 35.42 47.33
CA ALA A 781 84.95 34.21 46.50
C ALA A 781 84.17 33.08 47.19
N LEU A 782 84.31 32.94 48.52
CA LEU A 782 83.67 31.87 49.30
C LEU A 782 82.15 32.07 49.44
N LYS A 783 81.69 33.31 49.73
CA LYS A 783 80.25 33.61 49.88
C LYS A 783 79.43 33.34 48.61
N LYS A 784 79.99 33.61 47.41
CA LYS A 784 79.30 33.31 46.14
C LYS A 784 79.13 31.80 45.88
N LYS A 785 80.12 30.98 46.26
CA LYS A 785 80.06 29.51 46.11
C LYS A 785 79.09 28.85 47.09
N VAL A 786 78.99 29.32 48.32
CA VAL A 786 78.01 28.80 49.31
C VAL A 786 76.58 29.09 48.86
N VAL A 787 76.28 30.30 48.38
CA VAL A 787 74.93 30.67 47.91
C VAL A 787 74.54 29.93 46.62
N SER A 788 75.48 29.68 45.70
CA SER A 788 75.17 28.87 44.51
C SER A 788 74.89 27.41 44.86
N LEU A 789 75.62 26.83 45.83
CA LEU A 789 75.39 25.46 46.28
C LEU A 789 74.08 25.33 47.08
N GLN A 790 73.71 26.31 47.90
CA GLN A 790 72.39 26.34 48.57
C GLN A 790 71.24 26.47 47.56
N ARG A 791 71.39 27.28 46.49
CA ARG A 791 70.38 27.35 45.42
C ARG A 791 70.27 26.06 44.61
N GLN A 792 71.40 25.40 44.30
CA GLN A 792 71.39 24.13 43.58
C GLN A 792 70.82 22.99 44.44
N LEU A 793 71.12 22.97 45.74
CA LEU A 793 70.54 22.01 46.68
C LEU A 793 69.02 22.20 46.78
N ASN A 794 68.55 23.43 46.97
CA ASN A 794 67.11 23.73 47.04
C ASN A 794 66.39 23.44 45.71
N ALA A 795 66.97 23.78 44.56
CA ALA A 795 66.40 23.43 43.26
C ALA A 795 66.32 21.90 43.06
N SER A 796 67.37 21.15 43.45
CA SER A 796 67.32 19.69 43.40
C SER A 796 66.31 19.08 44.36
N ALA A 797 66.08 19.71 45.53
CA ALA A 797 65.05 19.31 46.48
C ALA A 797 63.64 19.62 45.96
N GLU A 798 63.42 20.76 45.30
CA GLU A 798 62.16 21.07 44.64
C GLU A 798 61.88 20.14 43.45
N GLU A 799 62.91 19.78 42.67
CA GLU A 799 62.78 18.79 41.59
C GLU A 799 62.45 17.40 42.15
N THR A 800 63.14 16.91 43.19
CA THR A 800 62.77 15.63 43.82
C THR A 800 61.37 15.68 44.42
N LEU A 801 60.95 16.79 45.03
CA LEU A 801 59.60 16.95 45.61
C LEU A 801 58.51 17.04 44.53
N ARG A 802 58.83 17.56 43.35
CA ARG A 802 57.95 17.49 42.16
C ARG A 802 57.86 16.07 41.61
N TYR A 803 58.96 15.33 41.55
CA TYR A 803 58.94 13.93 41.11
C TYR A 803 58.23 13.00 42.10
N THR A 804 58.35 13.22 43.42
CA THR A 804 57.57 12.45 44.40
C THR A 804 56.09 12.78 44.33
N ARG A 805 55.71 14.06 44.21
CA ARG A 805 54.30 14.45 44.00
C ARG A 805 53.74 13.86 42.70
N ALA A 806 54.45 13.97 41.59
CA ALA A 806 54.03 13.35 40.33
C ALA A 806 53.91 11.81 40.43
N ALA A 807 54.74 11.15 41.25
CA ALA A 807 54.61 9.72 41.52
C ALA A 807 53.42 9.39 42.44
N GLU A 808 53.11 10.24 43.42
CA GLU A 808 51.92 10.14 44.28
C GLU A 808 50.64 10.40 43.48
N ASP A 809 50.60 11.44 42.64
CA ASP A 809 49.50 11.77 41.74
C ASP A 809 49.25 10.61 40.76
N ARG A 810 50.30 10.07 40.12
CA ARG A 810 50.17 8.87 39.27
C ARG A 810 49.71 7.64 40.04
N ARG A 811 50.11 7.47 41.31
CA ARG A 811 49.64 6.36 42.16
C ARG A 811 48.17 6.53 42.55
N ASN A 812 47.72 7.76 42.76
CA ASN A 812 46.33 8.10 43.03
C ASN A 812 45.46 7.94 41.78
N GLU A 813 45.94 8.33 40.60
CA GLU A 813 45.30 8.04 39.30
C GLU A 813 45.13 6.55 39.08
N VAL A 814 46.18 5.74 39.29
CA VAL A 814 46.11 4.27 39.17
C VAL A 814 45.15 3.67 40.22
N GLY A 815 45.12 4.21 41.45
CA GLY A 815 44.16 3.81 42.47
C GLY A 815 42.70 4.12 42.08
N ALA A 816 42.44 5.31 41.54
CA ALA A 816 41.13 5.72 41.04
C ALA A 816 40.68 4.88 39.83
N LEU A 817 41.58 4.60 38.89
CA LEU A 817 41.33 3.71 37.76
C LEU A 817 41.06 2.27 38.22
N SER A 818 41.79 1.76 39.22
CA SER A 818 41.52 0.43 39.80
C SER A 818 40.16 0.37 40.51
N SER A 819 39.78 1.43 41.24
CA SER A 819 38.46 1.52 41.86
C SER A 819 37.34 1.58 40.81
N SER A 820 37.56 2.36 39.74
CA SER A 820 36.61 2.44 38.63
C SER A 820 36.47 1.12 37.88
N LEU A 821 37.57 0.40 37.62
CA LEU A 821 37.53 -0.96 37.05
C LEU A 821 36.79 -1.94 37.95
N GLN A 822 36.96 -1.84 39.28
CA GLN A 822 36.25 -2.69 40.24
C GLN A 822 34.74 -2.38 40.30
N GLU A 823 34.36 -1.11 40.20
CA GLU A 823 32.95 -0.70 40.04
C GLU A 823 32.35 -1.19 38.70
N GLN A 824 33.10 -1.09 37.60
CA GLN A 824 32.63 -1.57 36.29
C GLN A 824 32.52 -3.09 36.24
N ALA A 825 33.42 -3.82 36.90
CA ALA A 825 33.30 -5.27 37.07
C ALA A 825 32.06 -5.65 37.89
N ALA A 826 31.81 -4.97 39.02
CA ALA A 826 30.60 -5.19 39.82
C ALA A 826 29.30 -4.88 39.04
N ARG A 827 29.30 -3.81 38.22
CA ARG A 827 28.18 -3.51 37.31
C ARG A 827 28.01 -4.57 36.22
N ALA A 828 29.10 -5.09 35.67
CA ALA A 828 29.06 -6.20 34.71
C ALA A 828 28.42 -7.45 35.35
N ASP A 829 28.85 -7.83 36.55
CA ASP A 829 28.27 -8.95 37.31
C ASP A 829 26.77 -8.74 37.63
N GLU A 830 26.35 -7.53 38.00
CA GLU A 830 24.93 -7.20 38.15
C GLU A 830 24.15 -7.34 36.84
N THR A 831 24.71 -6.86 35.72
CA THR A 831 24.04 -7.00 34.41
C THR A 831 23.99 -8.45 33.93
N ALA A 832 25.01 -9.26 34.26
CA ALA A 832 25.01 -10.70 33.99
C ALA A 832 23.91 -11.41 34.79
N ARG A 833 23.78 -11.11 36.10
CA ARG A 833 22.71 -11.64 36.95
C ARG A 833 21.32 -11.24 36.45
N ARG A 834 21.09 -9.96 36.15
CA ARG A 834 19.83 -9.50 35.54
C ARG A 834 19.54 -10.20 34.20
N GLY A 835 20.58 -10.45 33.40
CA GLY A 835 20.47 -11.21 32.16
C GLY A 835 20.06 -12.67 32.38
N GLU A 836 20.57 -13.30 33.44
CA GLU A 836 20.25 -14.69 33.82
C GLU A 836 18.85 -14.81 34.45
N GLU A 837 18.44 -13.83 35.27
CA GLU A 837 17.07 -13.66 35.77
C GLU A 837 16.06 -13.47 34.63
N LEU A 838 16.36 -12.59 33.67
CA LEU A 838 15.52 -12.38 32.48
C LEU A 838 15.46 -13.63 31.60
N ARG A 839 16.56 -14.35 31.41
CA ARG A 839 16.56 -15.65 30.70
C ARG A 839 15.70 -16.68 31.41
N SER A 840 15.76 -16.76 32.74
CA SER A 840 14.91 -17.65 33.54
C SER A 840 13.43 -17.28 33.40
N SER A 841 13.10 -15.99 33.48
CA SER A 841 11.75 -15.44 33.29
C SER A 841 11.20 -15.75 31.90
N ILE A 842 11.96 -15.45 30.83
CA ILE A 842 11.60 -15.78 29.44
C ILE A 842 11.37 -17.28 29.28
N ASN A 843 12.23 -18.12 29.84
CA ASN A 843 12.06 -19.58 29.79
C ASN A 843 10.85 -20.08 30.59
N SER A 844 10.42 -19.38 31.66
CA SER A 844 9.13 -19.67 32.32
C SER A 844 7.94 -19.24 31.48
N SER A 845 7.96 -18.05 30.87
CA SER A 845 6.87 -17.54 30.02
C SER A 845 6.72 -18.33 28.73
N LEU A 846 7.81 -18.79 28.12
CA LEU A 846 7.78 -19.69 26.96
C LEU A 846 7.15 -21.05 27.30
N TYR A 847 7.48 -21.60 28.48
CA TYR A 847 6.88 -22.84 28.98
C TYR A 847 5.38 -22.65 29.27
N GLU A 848 4.96 -21.55 29.90
CA GLU A 848 3.54 -21.25 30.11
C GLU A 848 2.79 -21.04 28.79
N LYS A 849 3.42 -20.38 27.79
CA LYS A 849 2.86 -20.23 26.45
C LYS A 849 2.68 -21.58 25.75
N GLN A 850 3.65 -22.50 25.85
CA GLN A 850 3.54 -23.86 25.30
C GLN A 850 2.42 -24.64 26.01
N ARG A 851 2.39 -24.65 27.34
CA ARG A 851 1.32 -25.27 28.14
C ARG A 851 -0.07 -24.74 27.76
N LEU A 852 -0.24 -23.43 27.62
CA LEU A 852 -1.52 -22.83 27.20
C LEU A 852 -1.88 -23.19 25.75
N ALA A 853 -0.90 -23.31 24.84
CA ALA A 853 -1.14 -23.76 23.47
C ALA A 853 -1.59 -25.23 23.41
N GLU A 854 -1.00 -26.11 24.23
CA GLU A 854 -1.39 -27.52 24.32
C GLU A 854 -2.78 -27.68 24.94
N VAL A 855 -3.07 -27.01 26.06
CA VAL A 855 -4.40 -27.01 26.69
C VAL A 855 -5.47 -26.44 25.77
N THR A 856 -5.19 -25.37 25.02
CA THR A 856 -6.14 -24.82 24.04
C THR A 856 -6.34 -25.75 22.84
N ALA A 857 -5.32 -26.44 22.36
CA ALA A 857 -5.45 -27.45 21.31
C ALA A 857 -6.30 -28.65 21.76
N VAL A 858 -6.14 -29.12 23.01
CA VAL A 858 -7.00 -30.17 23.59
C VAL A 858 -8.44 -29.69 23.70
N LYS A 859 -8.68 -28.48 24.21
CA LYS A 859 -10.03 -27.88 24.33
C LYS A 859 -10.68 -27.59 22.97
N GLN A 860 -9.91 -27.25 21.95
CA GLN A 860 -10.40 -27.14 20.57
C GLN A 860 -10.82 -28.49 20.00
N ARG A 861 -10.01 -29.55 20.15
CA ARG A 861 -10.38 -30.92 19.76
C ARG A 861 -11.65 -31.39 20.48
N LEU A 862 -11.77 -31.13 21.78
CA LEU A 862 -12.99 -31.43 22.54
C LEU A 862 -14.20 -30.64 22.02
N ALA A 863 -14.04 -29.34 21.77
CA ALA A 863 -15.11 -28.50 21.20
C ALA A 863 -15.54 -28.96 19.80
N ASP A 864 -14.60 -29.39 18.95
CA ASP A 864 -14.90 -29.91 17.61
C ASP A 864 -15.55 -31.30 17.65
N ASN A 865 -15.15 -32.16 18.58
CA ASN A 865 -15.85 -33.42 18.85
C ASN A 865 -17.30 -33.16 19.33
N LEU A 866 -17.50 -32.22 20.26
CA LEU A 866 -18.83 -31.83 20.75
C LEU A 866 -19.69 -31.18 19.65
N ARG A 867 -19.10 -30.35 18.77
CA ARG A 867 -19.76 -29.83 17.55
C ARG A 867 -20.09 -30.96 16.58
N GLY A 868 -19.23 -31.97 16.45
CA GLY A 868 -19.45 -33.16 15.62
C GLY A 868 -20.61 -34.01 16.11
N VAL A 869 -20.77 -34.16 17.44
CA VAL A 869 -21.95 -34.78 18.08
C VAL A 869 -23.20 -33.93 17.85
N ALA A 870 -23.13 -32.61 18.09
CA ALA A 870 -24.27 -31.71 17.89
C ALA A 870 -24.74 -31.62 16.42
N LYS A 871 -23.85 -31.83 15.45
CA LYS A 871 -24.16 -31.94 14.02
C LYS A 871 -24.55 -33.35 13.57
N GLY A 872 -24.60 -34.33 14.49
CA GLY A 872 -24.97 -35.72 14.18
C GLY A 872 -23.93 -36.52 13.39
N VAL A 873 -22.71 -35.98 13.21
CA VAL A 873 -21.62 -36.63 12.46
C VAL A 873 -20.89 -37.66 13.32
N MET A 874 -20.75 -37.41 14.63
CA MET A 874 -20.34 -38.42 15.61
C MET A 874 -21.58 -38.99 16.30
N LYS A 875 -21.74 -40.32 16.28
CA LYS A 875 -22.76 -41.03 17.05
C LYS A 875 -22.29 -41.20 18.51
N PRO A 876 -23.13 -40.96 19.53
CA PRO A 876 -22.77 -41.26 20.91
C PRO A 876 -22.49 -42.75 21.09
N VAL A 877 -21.51 -43.08 21.93
CA VAL A 877 -21.12 -44.47 22.21
C VAL A 877 -22.32 -45.25 22.80
N PRO A 878 -22.67 -46.44 22.29
CA PRO A 878 -23.76 -47.24 22.84
C PRO A 878 -23.49 -47.60 24.31
N ALA A 879 -24.54 -47.61 25.14
CA ALA A 879 -24.41 -47.85 26.59
C ALA A 879 -23.69 -49.17 26.97
N HIS A 880 -23.67 -50.16 26.07
CA HIS A 880 -22.93 -51.41 26.25
C HIS A 880 -21.40 -51.25 26.21
N ASP A 881 -20.87 -50.25 25.49
CA ASP A 881 -19.43 -50.03 25.36
C ASP A 881 -18.88 -48.99 26.36
N ALA A 882 -19.75 -48.35 27.16
CA ALA A 882 -19.35 -47.42 28.22
C ALA A 882 -18.33 -48.03 29.20
N MET A 883 -18.53 -49.29 29.59
CA MET A 883 -17.62 -50.01 30.50
C MET A 883 -16.23 -50.27 29.88
N LYS A 884 -16.13 -50.36 28.55
CA LYS A 884 -14.84 -50.46 27.84
C LYS A 884 -14.14 -49.09 27.78
N VAL A 885 -14.90 -48.00 27.66
CA VAL A 885 -14.37 -46.64 27.71
C VAL A 885 -13.86 -46.32 29.12
N GLU A 886 -14.57 -46.70 30.18
CA GLU A 886 -14.07 -46.60 31.56
C GLU A 886 -12.79 -47.42 31.78
N GLN A 887 -12.73 -48.66 31.28
CA GLN A 887 -11.50 -49.47 31.35
C GLN A 887 -10.34 -48.86 30.55
N ALA A 888 -10.61 -48.24 29.39
CA ALA A 888 -9.61 -47.54 28.60
C ALA A 888 -9.11 -46.26 29.30
N LEU A 889 -10.01 -45.52 29.95
CA LEU A 889 -9.68 -44.34 30.75
C LEU A 889 -8.80 -44.74 31.93
N LEU A 890 -9.22 -45.72 32.74
CA LEU A 890 -8.50 -46.19 33.92
C LEU A 890 -7.12 -46.76 33.56
N THR A 891 -6.98 -47.45 32.43
CA THR A 891 -5.67 -47.91 31.94
C THR A 891 -4.80 -46.78 31.38
N SER A 892 -5.38 -45.66 30.93
CA SER A 892 -4.63 -44.44 30.57
C SER A 892 -4.15 -43.69 31.81
N GLU A 893 -4.97 -43.58 32.85
CA GLU A 893 -4.64 -42.97 34.15
C GLU A 893 -3.49 -43.73 34.83
N ILE A 894 -3.55 -45.07 34.85
CA ILE A 894 -2.48 -45.92 35.39
C ILE A 894 -1.16 -45.71 34.62
N ARG A 895 -1.22 -45.53 33.28
CA ARG A 895 -0.02 -45.21 32.47
C ARG A 895 0.52 -43.82 32.75
N LEU A 896 -0.34 -42.81 32.93
CA LEU A 896 0.07 -41.46 33.34
C LEU A 896 0.65 -41.44 34.76
N GLY A 897 0.16 -42.28 35.67
CA GLY A 897 0.77 -42.55 36.98
C GLY A 897 2.20 -43.09 36.82
N ALA A 898 2.37 -44.18 36.08
CA ALA A 898 3.70 -44.77 35.85
C ALA A 898 4.69 -43.82 35.16
N VAL A 899 4.23 -42.92 34.29
CA VAL A 899 5.07 -41.86 33.69
C VAL A 899 5.50 -40.83 34.73
N ARG A 900 4.62 -40.42 35.66
CA ARG A 900 4.97 -39.53 36.78
C ARG A 900 6.01 -40.17 37.70
N ASP A 901 5.82 -41.43 38.09
CA ASP A 901 6.78 -42.17 38.92
C ASP A 901 8.18 -42.22 38.26
N VAL A 902 8.23 -42.39 36.94
CA VAL A 902 9.49 -42.35 36.16
C VAL A 902 10.11 -40.95 36.17
N ILE A 903 9.32 -39.89 35.95
CA ILE A 903 9.79 -38.49 35.97
C ILE A 903 10.33 -38.13 37.36
N GLU A 904 9.64 -38.50 38.44
CA GLU A 904 10.08 -38.26 39.81
C GLU A 904 11.37 -39.01 40.12
N SER A 905 11.47 -40.30 39.74
CA SER A 905 12.70 -41.07 39.88
C SER A 905 13.88 -40.55 39.05
N MET A 906 13.62 -39.84 37.94
CA MET A 906 14.65 -39.14 37.16
C MET A 906 15.05 -37.81 37.82
N ALA A 907 14.12 -37.09 38.43
CA ALA A 907 14.39 -35.84 39.14
C ALA A 907 15.24 -36.07 40.40
N GLU A 908 15.08 -37.21 41.09
CA GLU A 908 15.97 -37.63 42.17
C GLU A 908 17.38 -38.00 41.68
N LYS A 909 17.50 -38.69 40.54
CA LYS A 909 18.79 -39.14 39.97
C LYS A 909 19.59 -38.02 39.30
N PHE A 910 18.94 -36.98 38.79
CA PHE A 910 19.57 -35.89 38.05
C PHE A 910 19.16 -34.51 38.59
N PRO A 911 19.74 -34.05 39.72
CA PRO A 911 19.30 -32.82 40.39
C PRO A 911 19.40 -31.54 39.54
N HIS A 912 20.31 -31.51 38.56
CA HIS A 912 20.50 -30.38 37.64
C HIS A 912 19.40 -30.28 36.56
N LEU A 913 18.58 -31.32 36.38
CA LEU A 913 17.40 -31.32 35.50
C LEU A 913 16.08 -31.16 36.25
N ARG A 914 16.12 -30.98 37.59
CA ARG A 914 14.93 -30.95 38.45
C ARG A 914 13.90 -29.91 38.03
N ASP A 915 14.32 -28.73 37.58
CA ASP A 915 13.44 -27.67 37.08
C ASP A 915 12.77 -28.01 35.74
N VAL A 916 13.42 -28.82 34.89
CA VAL A 916 12.88 -29.26 33.60
C VAL A 916 11.96 -30.46 33.79
N LEU A 917 12.35 -31.41 34.64
CA LEU A 917 11.54 -32.59 34.97
C LEU A 917 10.30 -32.21 35.81
N GLY A 918 10.42 -31.24 36.71
CA GLY A 918 9.27 -30.67 37.43
C GLY A 918 8.28 -29.93 36.53
N ARG A 919 8.75 -29.31 35.44
CA ARG A 919 7.89 -28.77 34.38
C ARG A 919 7.21 -29.88 33.58
N LEU A 920 7.92 -30.93 33.20
CA LEU A 920 7.33 -32.08 32.50
C LEU A 920 6.28 -32.82 33.36
N SER A 921 6.46 -32.90 34.68
CA SER A 921 5.45 -33.46 35.59
C SER A 921 4.14 -32.68 35.54
N ARG A 922 4.18 -31.33 35.56
CA ARG A 922 2.98 -30.47 35.51
C ARG A 922 2.18 -30.60 34.21
N LEU A 923 2.82 -30.94 33.08
CA LEU A 923 2.10 -31.24 31.84
C LEU A 923 1.30 -32.55 31.90
N SER A 924 1.67 -33.47 32.80
CA SER A 924 0.94 -34.72 33.04
C SER A 924 -0.22 -34.61 34.05
N GLU A 925 -0.33 -33.46 34.74
CA GLU A 925 -1.41 -33.17 35.70
C GLU A 925 -2.65 -32.61 35.00
N ASP A 926 -2.47 -31.68 34.04
CA ASP A 926 -3.57 -30.99 33.33
C ASP A 926 -4.21 -31.83 32.18
N ALA A 927 -3.81 -33.10 31.99
CA ALA A 927 -4.27 -33.95 30.89
C ALA A 927 -5.55 -34.76 31.19
N THR A 928 -6.06 -34.70 32.41
CA THR A 928 -7.23 -35.46 32.91
C THR A 928 -8.48 -34.61 33.18
N ASP A 929 -8.40 -33.28 33.03
CA ASP A 929 -9.49 -32.29 33.21
C ASP A 929 -9.97 -31.66 31.88
#